data_AF-A0A3M0JNR7-F1
#
_entry.id   AF-A0A3M0JNR7-F1
#
_cell.length_a   1.000
_cell.length_b   1.000
_cell.length_c   1.000
_cell.angle_alpha   90.00
_cell.angle_beta   90.00
_cell.angle_gamma   90.00
#
_symmetry.space_group_name_H-M   'P 1'
#
loop_
_entity.id
_entity.type
_entity.pdbx_description
1 polymer ?
#
loop_
_entity_poly.entity_id
_entity_poly.type
_entity_poly.pdbx_seq_one_letter_code
_entity_poly.pdbx_strand_id
1 'polypeptide(L)'
;MKSRLSRFIAEDPVDLPLPREEATRLSTEAFRLWAVAAGYGQACDLYSSNSEDNKPIPPPPVVWSQVSGLQPFLETSLKKILQQISQTETWQTLQPLTTTCVIFLGVYYSAYSQQPSVNPVDCLEELEGLTSEMLQPLLRQPAIDSMWDLLRPCSALCNPLSCSPAPESVGSIASLSCTGGKPPLSLAGAKSPFPFLTALLFLINNITHIHKGLTSKAGTCPDYTQHASLHHCVAMALLSRLLPGSEHLAHEVLLDLAFNPEFLPEGKAGGPEAADFSDILHLGTSAKLAQPGSAAAFLPKVTRGALLRESYQNLPSIRSCYLSHFVHLQPTLLRSQASYQGRNYLIQSMLLPEVKGPILPSDWPFFPLISLYNKVTNAETRGAVLNSLPLDLINTVTWNLQWVLLLETWRSKILQSIPTAAKLARLMCVFLTGSDLFLEAPIHRYTAALLSVYCQPKALDSLNLDAPLPGLASFHDLYINLLEQFEGVSFGDPLFGVFVLLPLQKRFSVHLRLSVFGEHTNILRALGVPLQQFPVPLERYTSPPEDNLDLLRLYFRTLVTGALRHTWCPVLYVVAVAHVNSFIFSQESTAQETDAARKSMLRKTWLLVDEDLKKHLLYYRLLNAESPLGFDLYEQLPPMRLKYLQVVTQKEITENTPAIDS
;
A
#
# COMPACT_ATOMS: atom_id res chain seq x y z
N MET A 1 13.45 -15.28 19.28
CA MET A 1 13.11 -14.41 20.43
C MET A 1 14.31 -14.14 21.34
N LYS A 2 15.12 -15.15 21.72
CA LYS A 2 16.42 -14.97 22.41
C LYS A 2 17.34 -13.91 21.76
N SER A 3 17.46 -13.90 20.42
CA SER A 3 18.27 -12.92 19.67
C SER A 3 17.68 -11.51 19.58
N ARG A 4 16.39 -11.32 19.91
CA ARG A 4 15.71 -10.01 19.90
C ARG A 4 15.63 -9.40 21.31
N LEU A 5 15.61 -10.22 22.36
CA LEU A 5 15.63 -9.79 23.77
C LEU A 5 17.02 -9.33 24.21
N SER A 6 18.11 -9.95 23.75
CA SER A 6 19.48 -9.52 24.06
C SER A 6 19.77 -8.07 23.62
N ARG A 7 19.05 -7.58 22.61
CA ARG A 7 19.17 -6.21 22.08
C ARG A 7 18.58 -5.12 22.98
N PHE A 8 17.72 -5.50 23.93
CA PHE A 8 17.10 -4.59 24.91
C PHE A 8 17.75 -4.69 26.30
N ILE A 9 18.68 -5.62 26.49
CA ILE A 9 19.38 -5.88 27.76
C ILE A 9 20.85 -5.42 27.67
N ALA A 10 21.42 -5.32 26.47
CA ALA A 10 22.75 -4.78 26.27
C ALA A 10 22.75 -3.26 26.52
N GLU A 11 23.60 -2.84 27.46
CA GLU A 11 23.94 -1.44 27.71
C GLU A 11 24.37 -0.77 26.39
N ASP A 12 23.98 0.49 26.19
CA ASP A 12 24.40 1.27 25.01
C ASP A 12 25.95 1.26 24.96
N PRO A 13 26.59 0.93 23.82
CA PRO A 13 28.04 0.89 23.74
C PRO A 13 28.61 2.32 23.74
N VAL A 14 28.79 2.90 24.93
CA VAL A 14 29.34 4.26 25.12
C VAL A 14 30.86 4.28 24.98
N ASP A 15 31.52 3.13 25.14
CA ASP A 15 32.98 3.00 25.25
C ASP A 15 33.71 2.72 23.92
N LEU A 16 33.00 2.65 22.80
CA LEU A 16 33.60 2.41 21.47
C LEU A 16 33.87 3.74 20.74
N PRO A 17 35.11 4.03 20.29
CA PRO A 17 35.44 5.21 19.50
C PRO A 17 35.02 5.04 18.02
N LEU A 18 33.78 4.61 17.80
CA LEU A 18 33.16 4.36 16.51
C LEU A 18 31.88 5.20 16.41
N PRO A 19 31.41 5.55 15.19
CA PRO A 19 30.07 6.06 15.01
C PRO A 19 29.05 5.13 15.69
N ARG A 20 28.04 5.69 16.38
CA ARG A 20 27.05 4.93 17.17
C ARG A 20 26.40 3.78 16.38
N GLU A 21 26.29 3.95 15.07
CA GLU A 21 25.80 2.97 14.10
C GLU A 21 26.72 1.74 13.95
N GLU A 22 28.03 1.96 13.84
CA GLU A 22 29.01 0.89 13.75
C GLU A 22 29.18 0.18 15.09
N ALA A 23 29.14 0.93 16.20
CA ALA A 23 29.20 0.37 17.55
C ALA A 23 28.02 -0.57 17.86
N THR A 24 26.79 -0.17 17.49
CA THR A 24 25.58 -0.99 17.69
C THR A 24 25.53 -2.20 16.74
N ARG A 25 26.05 -2.08 15.52
CA ARG A 25 26.21 -3.21 14.61
C ARG A 25 27.24 -4.20 15.15
N LEU A 26 28.40 -3.73 15.59
CA LEU A 26 29.47 -4.56 16.15
C LEU A 26 29.01 -5.30 17.41
N SER A 27 28.30 -4.62 18.33
CA SER A 27 27.76 -5.27 19.53
C SER A 27 26.73 -6.34 19.20
N THR A 28 25.82 -6.08 18.25
CA THR A 28 24.82 -7.05 17.80
C THR A 28 25.48 -8.29 17.18
N GLU A 29 26.52 -8.10 16.37
CA GLU A 29 27.30 -9.21 15.77
C GLU A 29 28.11 -9.97 16.83
N ALA A 30 28.72 -9.29 17.80
CA ALA A 30 29.43 -9.92 18.91
C ALA A 30 28.51 -10.80 19.77
N PHE A 31 27.29 -10.35 20.08
CA PHE A 31 26.30 -11.14 20.80
C PHE A 31 25.82 -12.37 20.00
N ARG A 32 25.69 -12.25 18.69
CA ARG A 32 25.32 -13.38 17.82
C ARG A 32 26.45 -14.40 17.76
N LEU A 33 27.69 -13.94 17.64
CA LEU A 33 28.87 -14.78 17.73
C LEU A 33 28.90 -15.51 19.09
N TRP A 34 28.62 -14.80 20.18
CA TRP A 34 28.54 -15.38 21.53
C TRP A 34 27.42 -16.42 21.67
N ALA A 35 26.24 -16.15 21.11
CA ALA A 35 25.14 -17.12 21.12
C ALA A 35 25.48 -18.38 20.32
N VAL A 36 26.22 -18.24 19.22
CA VAL A 36 26.71 -19.36 18.41
C VAL A 36 27.80 -20.13 19.16
N ALA A 37 28.78 -19.46 19.75
CA ALA A 37 29.82 -20.07 20.57
C ALA A 37 29.22 -20.83 21.76
N ALA A 38 28.24 -20.25 22.44
CA ALA A 38 27.48 -20.91 23.49
C ALA A 38 26.67 -22.11 22.97
N GLY A 39 26.05 -21.99 21.78
CA GLY A 39 25.34 -23.09 21.12
C GLY A 39 26.24 -24.26 20.71
N TYR A 40 27.52 -23.99 20.39
CA TYR A 40 28.55 -25.00 20.15
C TYR A 40 29.26 -25.46 21.43
N GLY A 41 28.85 -25.00 22.61
CA GLY A 41 29.47 -25.35 23.90
C GLY A 41 30.83 -24.71 24.16
N GLN A 42 31.32 -23.84 23.26
CA GLN A 42 32.65 -23.22 23.36
C GLN A 42 32.75 -22.11 24.40
N ALA A 43 31.62 -21.65 24.94
CA ALA A 43 31.57 -20.68 26.03
C ALA A 43 31.86 -21.27 27.42
N CYS A 44 31.90 -22.60 27.57
CA CYS A 44 32.09 -23.23 28.87
C CYS A 44 33.56 -23.26 29.33
N ASP A 45 34.52 -23.38 28.40
CA ASP A 45 35.93 -23.57 28.75
C ASP A 45 36.69 -22.25 29.02
N LEU A 46 36.16 -21.11 28.57
CA LEU A 46 36.78 -19.78 28.76
C LEU A 46 36.49 -19.15 30.13
N TYR A 47 35.51 -19.67 30.88
CA TYR A 47 35.21 -19.26 32.26
C TYR A 47 35.79 -20.21 33.31
N SER A 48 36.47 -21.29 32.91
CA SER A 48 37.24 -22.15 33.81
C SER A 48 38.69 -21.69 33.91
N SER A 49 38.92 -20.52 34.50
CA SER A 49 40.25 -20.13 35.00
C SER A 49 40.03 -19.22 36.21
N ASN A 50 40.30 -19.63 37.45
CA ASN A 50 41.59 -20.12 37.93
C ASN A 50 41.45 -21.00 39.17
N SER A 51 41.97 -22.22 39.10
CA SER A 51 42.69 -22.84 40.22
C SER A 51 43.65 -23.86 39.64
N GLU A 52 44.95 -23.61 39.80
CA GLU A 52 46.07 -24.46 39.37
C GLU A 52 46.13 -25.76 40.18
N ASP A 53 45.13 -26.63 40.04
CA ASP A 53 45.20 -28.07 40.30
C ASP A 53 43.77 -28.62 40.27
N ASN A 54 43.38 -29.22 39.14
CA ASN A 54 42.58 -30.45 39.07
C ASN A 54 42.18 -30.72 37.62
N LYS A 55 42.24 -32.01 37.25
CA LYS A 55 41.78 -32.55 35.96
C LYS A 55 40.40 -31.98 35.58
N PRO A 56 40.11 -31.77 34.28
CA PRO A 56 38.81 -31.30 33.84
C PRO A 56 37.74 -32.30 34.30
N ILE A 57 37.03 -31.96 35.38
CA ILE A 57 35.79 -32.63 35.73
C ILE A 57 34.81 -32.15 34.67
N PRO A 58 34.26 -33.02 33.81
CA PRO A 58 33.21 -32.60 32.89
C PRO A 58 32.10 -31.96 33.73
N PRO A 59 31.52 -30.81 33.31
CA PRO A 59 30.40 -30.25 34.04
C PRO A 59 29.36 -31.37 34.21
N PRO A 60 28.83 -31.57 35.43
CA PRO A 60 27.82 -32.61 35.63
C PRO A 60 26.72 -32.35 34.60
N PRO A 61 26.24 -33.37 33.87
CA PRO A 61 25.11 -33.18 32.98
C PRO A 61 24.02 -32.58 33.84
N VAL A 62 23.56 -31.36 33.50
CA VAL A 62 22.45 -30.74 34.21
C VAL A 62 21.23 -31.58 33.88
N VAL A 63 20.98 -32.60 34.71
CA VAL A 63 19.76 -33.38 34.65
C VAL A 63 18.68 -32.46 35.22
N TRP A 64 17.78 -31.99 34.35
CA TRP A 64 16.62 -31.17 34.72
C TRP A 64 15.70 -31.82 35.78
N SER A 65 16.00 -33.05 36.24
CA SER A 65 15.42 -33.68 37.42
C SER A 65 15.56 -32.86 38.71
N GLN A 66 16.53 -31.94 38.79
CA GLN A 66 16.64 -31.02 39.93
C GLN A 66 15.61 -29.87 39.89
N VAL A 67 15.00 -29.64 38.72
CA VAL A 67 14.07 -28.54 38.45
C VAL A 67 12.61 -29.03 38.34
N SER A 68 12.39 -30.34 38.18
CA SER A 68 11.05 -30.96 38.07
C SER A 68 10.15 -30.71 39.29
N GLY A 69 10.72 -30.52 40.49
CA GLY A 69 9.95 -30.18 41.69
C GLY A 69 9.21 -28.83 41.62
N LEU A 70 9.62 -27.92 40.73
CA LEU A 70 8.98 -26.61 40.54
C LEU A 70 7.76 -26.66 39.61
N GLN A 71 7.69 -27.66 38.72
CA GLN A 71 6.59 -27.82 37.76
C GLN A 71 5.20 -27.88 38.45
N PRO A 72 4.91 -28.78 39.41
CA PRO A 72 3.58 -28.90 40.00
C PRO A 72 3.18 -27.65 40.81
N PHE A 73 4.15 -26.97 41.42
CA PHE A 73 3.91 -25.71 42.13
C PHE A 73 3.50 -24.59 41.15
N LEU A 74 4.20 -24.49 40.02
CA LEU A 74 3.92 -23.49 38.99
C LEU A 74 2.61 -23.76 38.25
N GLU A 75 2.31 -25.01 37.93
CA GLU A 75 1.04 -25.41 37.32
C GLU A 75 -0.16 -25.12 38.25
N THR A 76 -0.03 -25.44 39.55
CA THR A 76 -1.08 -25.13 40.54
C THR A 76 -1.26 -23.62 40.74
N SER A 77 -0.15 -22.88 40.75
CA SER A 77 -0.18 -21.42 40.87
C SER A 77 -0.81 -20.78 39.63
N LEU A 78 -0.44 -21.26 38.44
CA LEU A 78 -1.04 -20.83 37.18
C LEU A 78 -2.54 -21.15 37.17
N LYS A 79 -2.99 -22.36 37.53
CA LYS A 79 -4.43 -22.70 37.59
C LYS A 79 -5.23 -21.71 38.44
N LYS A 80 -4.71 -21.31 39.60
CA LYS A 80 -5.35 -20.32 40.48
C LYS A 80 -5.37 -18.91 39.86
N ILE A 81 -4.28 -18.50 39.21
CA ILE A 81 -4.20 -17.19 38.56
C ILE A 81 -5.10 -17.13 37.31
N LEU A 82 -5.19 -18.22 36.54
CA LEU A 82 -6.06 -18.32 35.36
C LEU A 82 -7.56 -18.32 35.72
N GLN A 83 -7.94 -18.71 36.93
CA GLN A 83 -9.31 -18.57 37.44
C GLN A 83 -9.68 -17.12 37.79
N GLN A 84 -8.69 -16.25 38.00
CA GLN A 84 -8.87 -14.84 38.38
C GLN A 84 -8.72 -13.87 37.20
N ILE A 85 -8.49 -14.39 35.98
CA ILE A 85 -8.31 -13.60 34.74
C ILE A 85 -9.50 -12.68 34.41
N SER A 86 -10.71 -13.00 34.88
CA SER A 86 -11.90 -12.18 34.65
C SER A 86 -11.91 -10.85 35.40
N GLN A 87 -11.03 -10.65 36.39
CA GLN A 87 -10.91 -9.43 37.17
C GLN A 87 -9.76 -8.55 36.63
N THR A 88 -10.10 -7.42 36.00
CA THR A 88 -9.16 -6.59 35.24
C THR A 88 -8.07 -5.91 36.10
N GLU A 89 -8.37 -5.56 37.34
CA GLU A 89 -7.44 -4.87 38.25
C GLU A 89 -6.40 -5.82 38.87
N THR A 90 -6.84 -7.03 39.25
CA THR A 90 -5.96 -8.08 39.78
C THR A 90 -5.14 -8.71 38.66
N TRP A 91 -5.68 -8.82 37.44
CA TRP A 91 -4.95 -9.30 36.28
C TRP A 91 -3.73 -8.43 35.95
N GLN A 92 -3.85 -7.10 35.96
CA GLN A 92 -2.73 -6.21 35.64
C GLN A 92 -1.53 -6.35 36.59
N THR A 93 -1.78 -6.68 37.86
CA THR A 93 -0.71 -6.90 38.86
C THR A 93 -0.11 -8.30 38.76
N LEU A 94 -0.91 -9.30 38.40
CA LEU A 94 -0.51 -10.70 38.27
C LEU A 94 0.08 -11.06 36.88
N GLN A 95 -0.14 -10.23 35.86
CA GLN A 95 0.26 -10.50 34.49
C GLN A 95 1.77 -10.80 34.31
N PRO A 96 2.72 -10.05 34.91
CA PRO A 96 4.15 -10.32 34.73
C PRO A 96 4.57 -11.66 35.35
N LEU A 97 4.01 -12.00 36.51
CA LEU A 97 4.25 -13.27 37.19
C LEU A 97 3.74 -14.44 36.35
N THR A 98 2.49 -14.35 35.88
CA THR A 98 1.85 -15.36 35.03
C THR A 98 2.63 -15.56 33.73
N THR A 99 3.07 -14.48 33.10
CA THR A 99 3.89 -14.51 31.88
C THR A 99 5.20 -15.26 32.12
N THR A 100 5.87 -15.00 33.24
CA THR A 100 7.14 -15.64 33.59
C THR A 100 6.95 -17.14 33.84
N CYS A 101 5.89 -17.54 34.53
CA CYS A 101 5.55 -18.95 34.74
C CYS A 101 5.29 -19.69 33.42
N VAL A 102 4.56 -19.06 32.48
CA VAL A 102 4.29 -19.64 31.15
C VAL A 102 5.57 -19.77 30.32
N ILE A 103 6.47 -18.78 30.36
CA ILE A 103 7.77 -18.85 29.69
C ILE A 103 8.61 -20.00 30.27
N PHE A 104 8.63 -20.12 31.60
CA PHE A 104 9.34 -21.21 32.28
C PHE A 104 8.83 -22.57 31.81
N LEU A 105 7.51 -22.79 31.80
CA LEU A 105 6.93 -24.05 31.31
C LEU A 105 7.31 -24.29 29.84
N GLY A 106 7.26 -23.27 28.99
CA GLY A 106 7.65 -23.40 27.59
C GLY A 106 9.11 -23.83 27.42
N VAL A 107 10.02 -23.26 28.20
CA VAL A 107 11.45 -23.64 28.20
C VAL A 107 11.65 -25.03 28.80
N TYR A 108 10.97 -25.34 29.90
CA TYR A 108 11.02 -26.64 30.57
C TYR A 108 10.67 -27.76 29.61
N TYR A 109 9.50 -27.72 28.96
CA TYR A 109 9.09 -28.77 28.02
C TYR A 109 9.99 -28.85 26.76
N SER A 110 10.53 -27.71 26.30
CA SER A 110 11.47 -27.69 25.17
C SER A 110 12.81 -28.37 25.48
N ALA A 111 13.28 -28.28 26.73
CA ALA A 111 14.54 -28.87 27.17
C ALA A 111 14.34 -30.31 27.67
N TYR A 112 13.22 -30.58 28.35
CA TYR A 112 12.84 -31.90 28.87
C TYR A 112 12.71 -32.94 27.75
N SER A 113 12.09 -32.57 26.64
CA SER A 113 11.96 -33.44 25.45
C SER A 113 13.29 -33.78 24.75
N GLN A 114 14.36 -33.03 25.03
CA GLN A 114 15.69 -33.26 24.44
C GLN A 114 16.59 -34.12 25.32
N GLN A 115 16.14 -34.51 26.53
CA GLN A 115 16.96 -35.27 27.45
C GLN A 115 16.96 -36.77 27.09
N PRO A 116 18.12 -37.44 27.09
CA PRO A 116 18.23 -38.86 26.77
C PRO A 116 17.64 -39.78 27.86
N SER A 117 17.34 -39.25 29.04
CA SER A 117 16.84 -39.99 30.21
C SER A 117 15.32 -40.02 30.34
N VAL A 118 14.58 -39.33 29.46
CA VAL A 118 13.13 -39.13 29.57
C VAL A 118 12.39 -40.14 28.69
N ASN A 119 11.36 -40.78 29.24
CA ASN A 119 10.45 -41.61 28.47
C ASN A 119 9.54 -40.69 27.61
N PRO A 120 9.57 -40.81 26.28
CA PRO A 120 8.77 -39.95 25.42
C PRO A 120 7.26 -40.13 25.64
N VAL A 121 6.80 -41.30 26.10
CA VAL A 121 5.37 -41.55 26.33
C VAL A 121 4.84 -40.74 27.51
N ASP A 122 5.57 -40.74 28.63
CA ASP A 122 5.18 -40.02 29.85
C ASP A 122 5.18 -38.50 29.60
N CYS A 123 6.14 -38.00 28.83
CA CYS A 123 6.16 -36.59 28.41
C CYS A 123 4.94 -36.21 27.55
N LEU A 124 4.45 -37.10 26.68
CA LEU A 124 3.26 -36.84 25.87
C LEU A 124 2.00 -36.84 26.73
N GLU A 125 1.87 -37.75 27.71
CA GLU A 125 0.74 -37.79 28.65
C GLU A 125 0.68 -36.53 29.53
N GLU A 126 1.83 -36.06 30.04
CA GLU A 126 1.92 -34.80 30.79
C GLU A 126 1.49 -33.60 29.94
N LEU A 127 1.88 -33.56 28.66
CA LEU A 127 1.50 -32.51 27.73
C LEU A 127 -0.01 -32.54 27.39
N GLU A 128 -0.61 -33.73 27.28
CA GLU A 128 -2.06 -33.88 27.11
C GLU A 128 -2.83 -33.43 28.36
N GLY A 129 -2.33 -33.77 29.56
CA GLY A 129 -2.85 -33.29 30.84
C GLY A 129 -2.81 -31.76 30.92
N LEU A 130 -1.66 -31.14 30.67
CA LEU A 130 -1.51 -29.69 30.67
C LEU A 130 -2.43 -29.00 29.64
N THR A 131 -2.55 -29.59 28.44
CA THR A 131 -3.39 -29.01 27.38
C THR A 131 -4.88 -29.07 27.73
N SER A 132 -5.35 -30.20 28.27
CA SER A 132 -6.75 -30.40 28.64
C SER A 132 -7.15 -29.66 29.91
N GLU A 133 -6.27 -29.61 30.91
CA GLU A 133 -6.56 -29.00 32.20
C GLU A 133 -6.33 -27.49 32.25
N MET A 134 -5.42 -26.95 31.42
CA MET A 134 -5.00 -25.55 31.51
C MET A 134 -5.18 -24.76 30.21
N LEU A 135 -4.67 -25.25 29.08
CA LEU A 135 -4.69 -24.47 27.84
C LEU A 135 -6.09 -24.37 27.22
N GLN A 136 -6.83 -25.48 27.14
CA GLN A 136 -8.15 -25.49 26.53
C GLN A 136 -9.20 -24.66 27.32
N PRO A 137 -9.25 -24.72 28.67
CA PRO A 137 -10.10 -23.83 29.45
C PRO A 137 -9.70 -22.36 29.31
N LEU A 138 -8.39 -22.07 29.28
CA LEU A 138 -7.88 -20.70 29.13
C LEU A 138 -8.27 -20.09 27.78
N LEU A 139 -8.05 -20.82 26.68
CA LEU A 139 -8.37 -20.36 25.32
C LEU A 139 -9.88 -20.14 25.11
N ARG A 140 -10.74 -20.73 25.94
CA ARG A 140 -12.21 -20.54 25.89
C ARG A 140 -12.71 -19.39 26.77
N GLN A 141 -11.83 -18.74 27.54
CA GLN A 141 -12.25 -17.62 28.38
C GLN A 141 -12.41 -16.34 27.54
N PRO A 142 -13.51 -15.59 27.73
CA PRO A 142 -13.76 -14.34 26.98
C PRO A 142 -12.75 -13.24 27.27
N ALA A 143 -12.00 -13.36 28.37
CA ALA A 143 -10.91 -12.46 28.70
C ALA A 143 -9.76 -12.57 27.69
N ILE A 144 -9.47 -13.77 27.15
CA ILE A 144 -8.44 -13.94 26.12
C ILE A 144 -8.86 -13.22 24.82
N ASP A 145 -10.12 -13.29 24.43
CA ASP A 145 -10.64 -12.55 23.26
C ASP A 145 -10.51 -11.05 23.46
N SER A 146 -10.86 -10.55 24.65
CA SER A 146 -10.68 -9.14 25.01
C SER A 146 -9.20 -8.72 24.95
N MET A 147 -8.27 -9.61 25.29
CA MET A 147 -6.83 -9.36 25.21
C MET A 147 -6.34 -9.28 23.75
N TRP A 148 -6.87 -10.12 22.86
CA TRP A 148 -6.61 -10.04 21.42
C TRP A 148 -7.12 -8.72 20.83
N ASP A 149 -8.30 -8.28 21.25
CA ASP A 149 -8.87 -6.99 20.82
C ASP A 149 -8.04 -5.80 21.34
N LEU A 150 -7.53 -5.89 22.58
CA LEU A 150 -6.66 -4.89 23.21
C LEU A 150 -5.28 -4.78 22.53
N LEU A 151 -4.82 -5.78 21.77
CA LEU A 151 -3.58 -5.66 20.99
C LEU A 151 -3.68 -4.63 19.86
N ARG A 152 -4.87 -4.48 19.26
CA ARG A 152 -5.08 -3.56 18.13
C ARG A 152 -4.73 -2.11 18.48
N PRO A 153 -5.22 -1.54 19.60
CA PRO A 153 -4.84 -0.18 20.01
C PRO A 153 -3.43 -0.08 20.63
N CYS A 154 -2.82 -1.18 21.09
CA CYS A 154 -1.43 -1.20 21.60
C CYS A 154 -0.36 -1.26 20.51
N SER A 155 -0.73 -1.64 19.29
CA SER A 155 0.19 -1.97 18.22
C SER A 155 0.34 -0.82 17.23
N ALA A 156 1.57 -0.36 17.04
CA ALA A 156 1.91 0.62 15.99
C ALA A 156 1.74 0.07 14.55
N LEU A 157 1.53 -1.25 14.39
CA LEU A 157 1.14 -1.84 13.11
C LEU A 157 -0.36 -1.68 12.84
N CYS A 158 -1.18 -1.87 13.88
CA CYS A 158 -2.64 -1.88 13.76
C CYS A 158 -3.27 -0.50 13.98
N ASN A 159 -2.58 0.40 14.68
CA ASN A 159 -3.01 1.78 14.93
C ASN A 159 -1.86 2.79 14.83
N PRO A 160 -1.34 3.06 13.62
CA PRO A 160 -0.16 3.90 13.42
C PRO A 160 -0.39 5.38 13.77
N LEU A 161 -1.66 5.83 13.86
CA LEU A 161 -2.01 7.23 14.12
C LEU A 161 -2.07 7.58 15.61
N SER A 162 -2.29 6.59 16.50
CA SER A 162 -2.37 6.82 17.95
C SER A 162 -1.04 6.60 18.68
N CYS A 163 -0.15 5.78 18.11
CA CYS A 163 1.21 5.59 18.60
C CYS A 163 2.09 6.66 17.94
N SER A 164 2.34 7.78 18.63
CA SER A 164 2.89 9.01 18.04
C SER A 164 4.24 8.84 17.29
N PRO A 165 4.57 9.73 16.34
CA PRO A 165 5.90 9.84 15.77
C PRO A 165 6.75 10.77 16.65
N ALA A 166 7.79 10.24 17.28
CA ALA A 166 8.94 11.03 17.72
C ALA A 166 10.21 10.28 17.30
N PRO A 167 11.26 10.99 16.81
CA PRO A 167 12.39 10.37 16.16
C PRO A 167 13.46 10.04 17.19
N GLU A 168 13.53 8.80 17.65
CA GLU A 168 14.80 8.23 18.13
C GLU A 168 14.88 6.75 17.73
N SER A 169 14.79 6.49 16.42
CA SER A 169 15.44 5.31 15.87
C SER A 169 16.56 5.79 14.97
N VAL A 170 17.80 5.48 15.36
CA VAL A 170 18.98 5.65 14.51
C VAL A 170 18.69 4.96 13.17
N GLY A 171 18.91 5.66 12.05
CA GLY A 171 18.42 5.29 10.71
C GLY A 171 18.87 3.93 10.16
N SER A 172 19.76 3.23 10.86
CA SER A 172 20.30 1.92 10.51
C SER A 172 19.66 0.73 11.25
N ILE A 173 18.80 0.97 12.24
CA ILE A 173 18.03 -0.08 12.92
C ILE A 173 16.56 0.11 12.59
N ALA A 174 15.94 -0.90 11.96
CA ALA A 174 14.49 -0.88 11.77
C ALA A 174 13.82 -0.70 13.13
N SER A 175 13.20 0.46 13.32
CA SER A 175 12.28 0.69 14.41
C SER A 175 11.24 -0.43 14.33
N LEU A 176 11.23 -1.31 15.34
CA LEU A 176 10.09 -2.21 15.58
C LEU A 176 8.81 -1.43 15.93
N SER A 177 8.84 -0.09 15.84
CA SER A 177 7.76 0.81 16.26
C SER A 177 7.41 0.64 17.74
N CYS A 178 8.33 0.09 18.52
CA CYS A 178 8.23 0.06 19.98
C CYS A 178 8.74 1.41 20.50
N THR A 179 8.00 2.48 20.24
CA THR A 179 8.28 3.80 20.79
C THR A 179 7.99 3.79 22.27
N GLY A 180 9.04 3.88 23.10
CA GLY A 180 8.96 4.10 24.53
C GLY A 180 8.60 5.56 24.82
N GLY A 181 7.31 5.83 24.98
CA GLY A 181 6.78 7.03 25.64
C GLY A 181 5.50 6.64 26.38
N LYS A 182 5.31 7.08 27.62
CA LYS A 182 4.15 6.68 28.46
C LYS A 182 2.91 7.58 28.20
N PRO A 183 1.66 7.10 28.43
CA PRO A 183 1.01 5.96 27.76
C PRO A 183 -0.40 6.32 27.24
N PRO A 184 -0.98 5.57 26.30
CA PRO A 184 -2.07 4.71 26.81
C PRO A 184 -1.78 3.23 26.61
N LEU A 185 -1.16 2.82 25.50
CA LEU A 185 -1.09 1.42 25.10
C LEU A 185 0.18 1.22 24.24
N SER A 186 1.23 0.67 24.84
CA SER A 186 2.46 0.24 24.15
C SER A 186 2.59 -1.28 24.29
N LEU A 187 3.01 -1.98 23.25
CA LEU A 187 3.25 -3.44 23.24
C LEU A 187 4.15 -3.94 24.38
N ALA A 188 5.05 -3.10 24.92
CA ALA A 188 5.93 -3.45 26.04
C ALA A 188 5.43 -2.88 27.39
N GLY A 189 4.32 -2.15 27.39
CA GLY A 189 3.77 -1.52 28.59
C GLY A 189 3.07 -2.54 29.50
N ALA A 190 3.08 -2.26 30.81
CA ALA A 190 2.43 -3.09 31.83
C ALA A 190 0.90 -3.25 31.67
N LYS A 191 0.26 -2.40 30.85
CA LYS A 191 -1.17 -2.50 30.50
C LYS A 191 -1.43 -3.32 29.24
N SER A 192 -0.39 -3.72 28.52
CA SER A 192 -0.55 -4.44 27.26
C SER A 192 -0.60 -5.96 27.49
N PRO A 193 -1.51 -6.70 26.85
CA PRO A 193 -1.58 -8.15 26.97
C PRO A 193 -0.46 -8.90 26.23
N PHE A 194 0.38 -8.17 25.48
CA PHE A 194 1.34 -8.73 24.53
C PHE A 194 2.40 -9.66 25.15
N PRO A 195 3.04 -9.35 26.31
CA PRO A 195 4.02 -10.26 26.91
C PRO A 195 3.40 -11.62 27.26
N PHE A 196 2.19 -11.62 27.79
CA PHE A 196 1.47 -12.82 28.18
C PHE A 196 1.03 -13.64 26.97
N LEU A 197 0.37 -13.01 25.99
CA LEU A 197 -0.07 -13.69 24.77
C LEU A 197 1.11 -14.31 24.02
N THR A 198 2.24 -13.62 23.98
CA THR A 198 3.46 -14.13 23.33
C THR A 198 4.05 -15.32 24.08
N ALA A 199 4.06 -15.29 25.41
CA ALA A 199 4.47 -16.44 26.22
C ALA A 199 3.53 -17.64 26.02
N LEU A 200 2.22 -17.40 25.94
CA LEU A 200 1.21 -18.43 25.70
C LEU A 200 1.39 -19.09 24.33
N LEU A 201 1.58 -18.28 23.27
CA LEU A 201 1.89 -18.79 21.93
C LEU A 201 3.20 -19.58 21.90
N PHE A 202 4.22 -19.13 22.62
CA PHE A 202 5.49 -19.85 22.74
C PHE A 202 5.31 -21.23 23.38
N LEU A 203 4.54 -21.31 24.48
CA LEU A 203 4.19 -22.57 25.12
C LEU A 203 3.42 -23.49 24.16
N ILE A 204 2.37 -22.99 23.52
CA ILE A 204 1.56 -23.76 22.54
C ILE A 204 2.45 -24.26 21.39
N ASN A 205 3.33 -23.42 20.84
CA ASN A 205 4.23 -23.81 19.76
C ASN A 205 5.21 -24.92 20.15
N ASN A 206 5.74 -24.88 21.38
CA ASN A 206 6.62 -25.96 21.86
C ASN A 206 5.83 -27.27 22.05
N ILE A 207 4.60 -27.18 22.59
CA ILE A 207 3.73 -28.35 22.78
C ILE A 207 3.36 -28.97 21.43
N THR A 208 2.97 -28.18 20.43
CA THR A 208 2.61 -28.69 19.10
C THR A 208 3.81 -29.25 18.33
N HIS A 209 5.01 -28.71 18.56
CA HIS A 209 6.24 -29.27 17.99
C HIS A 209 6.58 -30.65 18.57
N ILE A 210 6.34 -30.84 19.87
CA ILE A 210 6.60 -32.12 20.57
C ILE A 210 5.49 -33.15 20.27
N HIS A 211 4.22 -32.73 20.32
CA HIS A 211 3.05 -33.59 20.17
C HIS A 211 2.21 -33.23 18.94
N LYS A 212 2.56 -33.80 17.78
CA LYS A 212 1.85 -33.56 16.49
C LYS A 212 0.36 -33.94 16.50
N GLY A 213 -0.08 -34.79 17.42
CA GLY A 213 -1.50 -35.15 17.58
C GLY A 213 -2.35 -34.09 18.31
N LEU A 214 -1.70 -33.14 19.00
CA LEU A 214 -2.37 -32.04 19.72
C LEU A 214 -2.56 -30.83 18.79
N THR A 215 -1.92 -30.82 17.62
CA THR A 215 -2.05 -29.75 16.63
C THR A 215 -3.48 -29.65 16.07
N SER A 216 -4.19 -30.78 15.92
CA SER A 216 -5.61 -30.80 15.54
C SER A 216 -6.54 -30.32 16.66
N LYS A 217 -6.17 -30.53 17.94
CA LYS A 217 -6.90 -30.05 19.13
C LYS A 217 -6.54 -28.60 19.52
N ALA A 218 -5.34 -28.12 19.16
CA ALA A 218 -4.92 -26.72 19.31
C ALA A 218 -5.44 -25.86 18.15
N GLY A 219 -5.69 -26.46 16.98
CA GLY A 219 -6.47 -25.87 15.88
C GLY A 219 -7.94 -25.60 16.24
N THR A 220 -8.46 -26.22 17.30
CA THR A 220 -9.74 -25.86 17.94
C THR A 220 -9.60 -24.74 18.99
N CYS A 221 -8.79 -23.71 18.71
CA CYS A 221 -9.07 -22.40 19.29
C CYS A 221 -10.32 -21.88 18.55
N PRO A 222 -11.46 -21.66 19.23
CA PRO A 222 -12.74 -21.42 18.57
C PRO A 222 -12.84 -20.10 17.77
N ASP A 223 -11.78 -19.27 17.74
CA ASP A 223 -11.86 -17.89 17.26
C ASP A 223 -10.93 -17.50 16.10
N TYR A 224 -10.25 -18.46 15.47
CA TYR A 224 -9.41 -18.15 14.29
C TYR A 224 -10.19 -17.42 13.19
N THR A 225 -11.47 -17.76 13.02
CA THR A 225 -12.37 -17.08 12.07
C THR A 225 -12.79 -15.69 12.53
N GLN A 226 -12.90 -15.43 13.85
CA GLN A 226 -13.33 -14.12 14.37
C GLN A 226 -12.26 -13.05 14.13
N HIS A 227 -10.98 -13.39 14.34
CA HIS A 227 -9.85 -12.46 14.16
C HIS A 227 -9.09 -12.66 12.83
N ALA A 228 -9.61 -13.50 11.92
CA ALA A 228 -8.97 -13.84 10.66
C ALA A 228 -8.56 -12.61 9.83
N SER A 229 -9.46 -11.62 9.77
CA SER A 229 -9.21 -10.35 9.07
C SER A 229 -8.06 -9.54 9.69
N LEU A 230 -7.88 -9.61 11.02
CA LEU A 230 -6.78 -8.96 11.71
C LEU A 230 -5.47 -9.68 11.50
N HIS A 231 -5.46 -11.01 11.59
CA HIS A 231 -4.26 -11.80 11.29
C HIS A 231 -3.78 -11.54 9.87
N HIS A 232 -4.70 -11.47 8.91
CA HIS A 232 -4.40 -11.06 7.54
C HIS A 232 -3.80 -9.65 7.48
N CYS A 233 -4.43 -8.66 8.10
CA CYS A 233 -3.90 -7.29 8.12
C CYS A 233 -2.48 -7.20 8.68
N VAL A 234 -2.22 -7.91 9.79
CA VAL A 234 -0.91 -7.91 10.44
C VAL A 234 0.14 -8.60 9.56
N ALA A 235 -0.19 -9.76 8.99
CA ALA A 235 0.68 -10.48 8.06
C ALA A 235 1.12 -9.60 6.88
N MET A 236 0.16 -8.90 6.28
CA MET A 236 0.39 -8.01 5.14
C MET A 236 1.21 -6.77 5.50
N ALA A 237 1.00 -6.19 6.68
CA ALA A 237 1.79 -5.06 7.19
C ALA A 237 3.20 -5.47 7.62
N LEU A 238 3.40 -6.73 8.04
CA LEU A 238 4.72 -7.26 8.39
C LEU A 238 5.62 -7.41 7.15
N LEU A 239 5.07 -7.82 6.00
CA LEU A 239 5.83 -8.04 4.77
C LEU A 239 6.65 -6.81 4.34
N SER A 240 6.11 -5.60 4.50
CA SER A 240 6.82 -4.35 4.18
C SER A 240 7.83 -3.89 5.24
N ARG A 241 7.93 -4.59 6.39
CA ARG A 241 8.83 -4.25 7.51
C ARG A 241 9.89 -5.30 7.81
N LEU A 242 9.84 -6.46 7.16
CA LEU A 242 10.84 -7.52 7.35
C LEU A 242 12.19 -7.09 6.77
N LEU A 243 13.26 -7.30 7.54
CA LEU A 243 14.63 -6.94 7.18
C LEU A 243 15.37 -8.09 6.51
N PRO A 244 16.42 -7.81 5.72
CA PRO A 244 17.32 -8.82 5.17
C PRO A 244 17.83 -9.78 6.27
N GLY A 245 17.80 -11.09 6.00
CA GLY A 245 18.03 -12.18 6.95
C GLY A 245 16.76 -12.83 7.50
N SER A 246 15.57 -12.26 7.25
CA SER A 246 14.27 -12.84 7.63
C SER A 246 13.42 -13.28 6.44
N GLU A 247 14.06 -13.58 5.30
CA GLU A 247 13.44 -14.00 4.05
C GLU A 247 12.57 -15.25 4.22
N HIS A 248 12.98 -16.19 5.08
CA HIS A 248 12.19 -17.38 5.39
C HIS A 248 10.82 -17.03 5.97
N LEU A 249 10.76 -16.07 6.90
CA LEU A 249 9.50 -15.60 7.48
C LEU A 249 8.64 -14.88 6.43
N ALA A 250 9.25 -14.08 5.56
CA ALA A 250 8.52 -13.42 4.48
C ALA A 250 7.89 -14.46 3.53
N HIS A 251 8.64 -15.51 3.20
CA HIS A 251 8.20 -16.59 2.34
C HIS A 251 7.07 -17.43 2.96
N GLU A 252 7.16 -17.78 4.25
CA GLU A 252 6.07 -18.47 4.97
C GLU A 252 4.80 -17.61 5.06
N VAL A 253 4.95 -16.32 5.37
CA VAL A 253 3.81 -15.40 5.41
C VAL A 253 3.11 -15.32 4.05
N LEU A 254 3.86 -15.27 2.95
CA LEU A 254 3.29 -15.29 1.60
C LEU A 254 2.63 -16.62 1.26
N LEU A 255 3.24 -17.76 1.65
CA LEU A 255 2.71 -19.08 1.34
C LEU A 255 1.42 -19.43 2.06
N ASP A 256 1.38 -19.15 3.37
CA ASP A 256 0.40 -19.74 4.29
C ASP A 256 -0.63 -18.74 4.82
N LEU A 257 -0.29 -17.44 4.89
CA LEU A 257 -1.14 -16.40 5.49
C LEU A 257 -1.71 -15.43 4.45
N ALA A 258 -0.89 -14.92 3.52
CA ALA A 258 -1.28 -13.82 2.65
C ALA A 258 -2.40 -14.20 1.66
N PHE A 259 -2.27 -15.33 0.98
CA PHE A 259 -3.23 -15.78 -0.06
C PHE A 259 -4.15 -16.91 0.39
N ASN A 260 -4.20 -17.21 1.70
CA ASN A 260 -5.01 -18.30 2.21
C ASN A 260 -6.48 -17.86 2.36
N PRO A 261 -7.45 -18.59 1.76
CA PRO A 261 -8.86 -18.23 1.77
C PRO A 261 -9.51 -18.23 3.17
N GLU A 262 -8.93 -18.92 4.16
CA GLU A 262 -9.43 -18.94 5.54
C GLU A 262 -9.32 -17.58 6.24
N PHE A 263 -8.34 -16.76 5.83
CA PHE A 263 -8.12 -15.41 6.37
C PHE A 263 -8.89 -14.30 5.65
N LEU A 264 -9.66 -14.68 4.63
CA LEU A 264 -10.50 -13.80 3.81
C LEU A 264 -11.97 -14.24 3.92
N PRO A 265 -12.59 -14.14 5.11
CA PRO A 265 -13.97 -14.57 5.32
C PRO A 265 -14.96 -13.79 4.45
N GLU A 266 -14.63 -12.55 4.07
CA GLU A 266 -15.45 -11.69 3.22
C GLU A 266 -15.75 -12.31 1.86
N GLY A 267 -14.84 -13.12 1.31
CA GLY A 267 -15.05 -13.82 0.05
C GLY A 267 -16.16 -14.87 0.11
N LYS A 268 -16.43 -15.44 1.30
CA LYS A 268 -17.49 -16.43 1.54
C LYS A 268 -18.76 -15.82 2.14
N ALA A 269 -18.63 -14.68 2.84
CA ALA A 269 -19.69 -14.06 3.64
C ALA A 269 -20.40 -12.87 2.93
N GLY A 270 -20.49 -12.88 1.60
CA GLY A 270 -21.25 -11.87 0.84
C GLY A 270 -20.50 -10.56 0.55
N GLY A 271 -19.17 -10.53 0.69
CA GLY A 271 -18.34 -9.37 0.36
C GLY A 271 -18.44 -8.89 -1.09
N PRO A 272 -18.47 -9.80 -2.10
CA PRO A 272 -18.72 -9.43 -3.50
C PRO A 272 -20.03 -8.67 -3.71
N GLU A 273 -21.11 -9.16 -3.10
CA GLU A 273 -22.44 -8.56 -3.18
C GLU A 273 -22.45 -7.19 -2.49
N ALA A 274 -21.80 -7.06 -1.34
CA ALA A 274 -21.66 -5.78 -0.63
C ALA A 274 -20.92 -4.72 -1.46
N ALA A 275 -19.92 -5.12 -2.25
CA ALA A 275 -19.21 -4.22 -3.16
C ALA A 275 -20.14 -3.69 -4.26
N ASP A 276 -20.98 -4.55 -4.83
CA ASP A 276 -21.97 -4.15 -5.83
C ASP A 276 -23.02 -3.20 -5.23
N PHE A 277 -23.50 -3.49 -4.01
CA PHE A 277 -24.41 -2.59 -3.31
C PHE A 277 -23.78 -1.22 -3.02
N SER A 278 -22.51 -1.17 -2.62
CA SER A 278 -21.80 0.10 -2.41
C SER A 278 -21.72 0.92 -3.70
N ASP A 279 -21.44 0.29 -4.84
CA ASP A 279 -21.38 0.99 -6.12
C ASP A 279 -22.76 1.51 -6.51
N ILE A 280 -23.83 0.74 -6.23
CA ILE A 280 -25.22 1.17 -6.46
C ILE A 280 -25.58 2.39 -5.59
N LEU A 281 -25.17 2.41 -4.32
CA LEU A 281 -25.44 3.54 -3.42
C LEU A 281 -24.70 4.81 -3.84
N HIS A 282 -23.56 4.69 -4.51
CA HIS A 282 -22.79 5.81 -5.05
C HIS A 282 -23.26 6.26 -6.46
N LEU A 283 -24.28 5.63 -7.06
CA LEU A 283 -24.85 5.98 -8.38
C LEU A 283 -25.53 7.37 -8.45
N GLY A 284 -25.50 8.17 -7.39
CA GLY A 284 -25.82 9.60 -7.49
C GLY A 284 -24.79 10.41 -8.27
N THR A 285 -23.56 9.90 -8.47
CA THR A 285 -22.45 10.70 -9.05
C THR A 285 -21.43 9.92 -9.89
N SER A 286 -21.49 8.59 -9.97
CA SER A 286 -20.53 7.79 -10.78
C SER A 286 -21.06 7.53 -12.19
N ALA A 287 -20.67 8.45 -13.07
CA ALA A 287 -20.67 8.35 -14.52
C ALA A 287 -20.18 6.98 -15.04
N LYS A 288 -20.90 6.44 -16.02
CA LYS A 288 -20.89 5.06 -16.50
C LYS A 288 -19.68 4.79 -17.39
N LEU A 289 -18.54 4.34 -16.86
CA LEU A 289 -17.43 3.83 -17.69
C LEU A 289 -17.79 2.51 -18.40
N ALA A 290 -18.43 2.61 -19.57
CA ALA A 290 -18.51 1.53 -20.57
C ALA A 290 -18.94 2.09 -21.94
N GLN A 291 -18.13 1.85 -22.97
CA GLN A 291 -18.35 2.31 -24.35
C GLN A 291 -19.61 1.73 -25.03
N PRO A 292 -20.17 2.48 -26.00
CA PRO A 292 -20.65 1.97 -27.29
C PRO A 292 -19.60 2.24 -28.39
N GLY A 293 -18.82 1.25 -28.84
CA GLY A 293 -17.95 1.44 -30.01
C GLY A 293 -16.81 0.45 -30.27
N SER A 294 -16.14 -0.09 -29.26
CA SER A 294 -15.03 -1.06 -29.41
C SER A 294 -15.55 -2.50 -29.50
N ALA A 295 -14.78 -3.43 -30.07
CA ALA A 295 -15.08 -4.87 -30.16
C ALA A 295 -15.38 -5.54 -28.79
N ALA A 296 -15.09 -4.85 -27.67
CA ALA A 296 -15.51 -5.21 -26.32
C ALA A 296 -17.00 -4.93 -26.00
N ALA A 297 -17.76 -4.29 -26.90
CA ALA A 297 -19.18 -3.95 -26.74
C ALA A 297 -20.12 -5.16 -26.63
N PHE A 298 -19.63 -6.38 -26.91
CA PHE A 298 -20.40 -7.62 -26.84
C PHE A 298 -20.27 -8.35 -25.49
N LEU A 299 -19.51 -7.83 -24.53
CA LEU A 299 -19.30 -8.52 -23.25
C LEU A 299 -20.27 -7.97 -22.18
N PRO A 300 -20.99 -8.85 -21.46
CA PRO A 300 -21.94 -8.41 -20.43
C PRO A 300 -21.22 -7.62 -19.34
N LYS A 301 -21.88 -6.56 -18.84
CA LYS A 301 -21.37 -5.68 -17.77
C LYS A 301 -20.95 -6.52 -16.58
N VAL A 302 -19.64 -6.59 -16.32
CA VAL A 302 -19.11 -7.32 -15.17
C VAL A 302 -19.13 -6.37 -13.98
N THR A 303 -19.90 -6.72 -12.94
CA THR A 303 -19.96 -5.93 -11.71
C THR A 303 -18.68 -6.08 -10.90
N ARG A 304 -18.38 -5.13 -10.01
CA ARG A 304 -17.18 -5.19 -9.16
C ARG A 304 -17.18 -6.44 -8.29
N GLY A 305 -18.33 -6.87 -7.81
CA GLY A 305 -18.55 -8.11 -7.09
C GLY A 305 -18.20 -9.34 -7.92
N ALA A 306 -18.61 -9.39 -9.19
CA ALA A 306 -18.23 -10.50 -10.08
C ALA A 306 -16.69 -10.58 -10.25
N LEU A 307 -16.01 -9.44 -10.44
CA LEU A 307 -14.56 -9.37 -10.50
C LEU A 307 -13.89 -9.84 -9.20
N LEU A 308 -14.42 -9.45 -8.04
CA LEU A 308 -13.92 -9.89 -6.73
C LEU A 308 -14.08 -11.40 -6.52
N ARG A 309 -15.21 -11.97 -6.96
CA ARG A 309 -15.46 -13.41 -6.88
C ARG A 309 -14.46 -14.19 -7.74
N GLU A 310 -14.18 -13.70 -8.94
CA GLU A 310 -13.15 -14.26 -9.83
C GLU A 310 -11.74 -14.15 -9.21
N SER A 311 -11.38 -12.98 -8.66
CA SER A 311 -10.10 -12.79 -7.96
C SER A 311 -9.94 -13.75 -6.78
N TYR A 312 -11.02 -13.98 -6.01
CA TYR A 312 -11.01 -14.90 -4.88
C TYR A 312 -10.79 -16.35 -5.29
N GLN A 313 -11.37 -16.79 -6.42
CA GLN A 313 -11.15 -18.13 -6.97
C GLN A 313 -9.70 -18.32 -7.46
N ASN A 314 -9.09 -17.25 -8.00
CA ASN A 314 -7.74 -17.27 -8.54
C ASN A 314 -6.62 -17.06 -7.50
N LEU A 315 -6.92 -17.02 -6.20
CA LEU A 315 -5.91 -16.86 -5.13
C LEU A 315 -4.70 -17.80 -5.25
N PRO A 316 -4.84 -19.11 -5.60
CA PRO A 316 -3.68 -20.00 -5.77
C PRO A 316 -2.74 -19.55 -6.90
N SER A 317 -3.29 -19.03 -7.99
CA SER A 317 -2.55 -18.52 -9.15
C SER A 317 -1.86 -17.20 -8.82
N ILE A 318 -2.55 -16.30 -8.10
CA ILE A 318 -1.96 -15.08 -7.55
C ILE A 318 -0.77 -15.43 -6.65
N ARG A 319 -0.93 -16.40 -5.74
CA ARG A 319 0.16 -16.87 -4.88
C ARG A 319 1.38 -17.32 -5.69
N SER A 320 1.17 -18.18 -6.69
CA SER A 320 2.25 -18.65 -7.58
C SER A 320 2.95 -17.49 -8.29
N CYS A 321 2.19 -16.51 -8.77
CA CYS A 321 2.70 -15.30 -9.41
C CYS A 321 3.63 -14.51 -8.47
N TYR A 322 3.18 -14.18 -7.26
CA TYR A 322 4.03 -13.43 -6.32
C TYR A 322 5.27 -14.23 -5.94
N LEU A 323 5.15 -15.52 -5.65
CA LEU A 323 6.29 -16.38 -5.30
C LEU A 323 7.32 -16.50 -6.42
N SER A 324 6.90 -16.52 -7.69
CA SER A 324 7.82 -16.55 -8.84
C SER A 324 8.75 -15.34 -8.86
N HIS A 325 8.28 -14.19 -8.35
CA HIS A 325 9.10 -12.98 -8.25
C HIS A 325 10.13 -13.08 -7.12
N PHE A 326 10.01 -14.01 -6.16
CA PHE A 326 11.00 -14.23 -5.10
C PHE A 326 12.10 -15.24 -5.45
N VAL A 327 12.07 -15.85 -6.65
CA VAL A 327 13.07 -16.85 -7.06
C VAL A 327 14.50 -16.30 -7.01
N HIS A 328 14.71 -15.02 -7.31
CA HIS A 328 16.02 -14.37 -7.22
C HIS A 328 16.58 -14.30 -5.78
N LEU A 329 15.73 -14.40 -4.76
CA LEU A 329 16.08 -14.43 -3.34
C LEU A 329 16.24 -15.86 -2.79
N GLN A 330 16.25 -16.89 -3.65
CA GLN A 330 16.38 -18.29 -3.21
C GLN A 330 17.66 -18.56 -2.38
N PRO A 331 18.85 -18.02 -2.70
CA PRO A 331 20.04 -18.24 -1.88
C PRO A 331 19.96 -17.62 -0.48
N THR A 332 19.35 -16.44 -0.36
CA THR A 332 19.15 -15.77 0.93
C THR A 332 18.03 -16.43 1.73
N LEU A 333 16.99 -16.93 1.06
CA LEU A 333 15.92 -17.73 1.65
C LEU A 333 16.47 -19.01 2.31
N LEU A 334 17.30 -19.78 1.60
CA LEU A 334 17.91 -21.00 2.14
C LEU A 334 18.79 -20.70 3.36
N ARG A 335 19.55 -19.60 3.31
CA ARG A 335 20.36 -19.14 4.45
C ARG A 335 19.50 -18.76 5.65
N SER A 336 18.44 -17.98 5.42
CA SER A 336 17.50 -17.55 6.47
C SER A 336 16.77 -18.74 7.09
N GLN A 337 16.36 -19.71 6.27
CA GLN A 337 15.73 -20.96 6.73
C GLN A 337 16.68 -21.80 7.58
N ALA A 338 17.92 -21.99 7.13
CA ALA A 338 18.94 -22.69 7.90
C ALA A 338 19.21 -22.00 9.26
N SER A 339 19.24 -20.67 9.27
CA SER A 339 19.39 -19.88 10.51
C SER A 339 18.20 -20.04 11.45
N TYR A 340 16.97 -20.02 10.92
CA TYR A 340 15.75 -20.17 11.73
C TYR A 340 15.62 -21.58 12.33
N GLN A 341 15.98 -22.60 11.56
CA GLN A 341 15.94 -24.01 11.99
C GLN A 341 17.15 -24.40 12.86
N GLY A 342 18.07 -23.48 13.15
CA GLY A 342 19.28 -23.76 13.95
C GLY A 342 20.30 -24.68 13.25
N ARG A 343 20.21 -24.85 11.93
CA ARG A 343 21.11 -25.68 11.12
C ARG A 343 22.35 -24.89 10.73
N ASN A 344 23.17 -24.58 11.74
CA ASN A 344 24.33 -23.69 11.58
C ASN A 344 25.39 -24.19 10.59
N TYR A 345 25.47 -25.51 10.33
CA TYR A 345 26.41 -26.11 9.37
C TYR A 345 26.14 -25.74 7.90
N LEU A 346 24.93 -25.27 7.57
CA LEU A 346 24.55 -24.83 6.22
C LEU A 346 24.84 -23.34 5.98
N ILE A 347 25.28 -22.61 7.01
CA ILE A 347 25.43 -21.16 6.96
C ILE A 347 26.90 -20.82 6.73
N GLN A 348 27.21 -20.26 5.55
CA GLN A 348 28.57 -19.84 5.20
C GLN A 348 29.04 -18.58 5.94
N SER A 349 28.12 -17.73 6.39
CA SER A 349 28.40 -16.52 7.16
C SER A 349 27.19 -16.10 7.98
N MET A 350 27.43 -15.71 9.24
CA MET A 350 26.42 -15.18 10.17
C MET A 350 26.25 -13.65 10.06
N LEU A 351 27.07 -12.98 9.24
CA LEU A 351 26.97 -11.55 9.01
C LEU A 351 25.64 -11.23 8.29
N LEU A 352 24.90 -10.26 8.82
CA LEU A 352 23.73 -9.77 8.13
C LEU A 352 24.10 -9.10 6.80
N PRO A 353 23.24 -9.24 5.77
CA PRO A 353 23.35 -8.42 4.58
C PRO A 353 23.30 -6.93 4.95
N GLU A 354 23.94 -6.10 4.13
CA GLU A 354 23.87 -4.65 4.26
C GLU A 354 22.40 -4.18 4.24
N VAL A 355 21.98 -3.45 5.27
CA VAL A 355 20.58 -3.00 5.41
C VAL A 355 20.38 -1.76 4.53
N LYS A 356 19.97 -1.98 3.28
CA LYS A 356 19.58 -0.90 2.35
C LYS A 356 18.08 -0.56 2.44
N GLY A 357 17.31 -1.36 3.18
CA GLY A 357 15.87 -1.24 3.32
C GLY A 357 15.22 -2.57 3.74
N PRO A 358 13.89 -2.62 3.83
CA PRO A 358 13.15 -3.87 4.02
C PRO A 358 13.31 -4.80 2.80
N ILE A 359 13.06 -6.10 2.99
CA ILE A 359 13.13 -7.13 1.92
C ILE A 359 12.15 -6.78 0.79
N LEU A 360 10.96 -6.31 1.17
CA LEU A 360 9.92 -5.87 0.25
C LEU A 360 9.65 -4.38 0.45
N PRO A 361 9.43 -3.63 -0.64
CA PRO A 361 9.11 -2.23 -0.52
C PRO A 361 7.71 -2.03 0.09
N SER A 362 7.40 -0.82 0.51
CA SER A 362 6.08 -0.50 1.10
C SER A 362 4.92 -0.74 0.15
N ASP A 363 5.17 -0.64 -1.16
CA ASP A 363 4.25 -0.87 -2.25
C ASP A 363 4.40 -2.25 -2.90
N TRP A 364 4.84 -3.25 -2.11
CA TRP A 364 4.93 -4.63 -2.54
C TRP A 364 3.66 -5.21 -3.19
N PRO A 365 2.41 -4.78 -2.88
CA PRO A 365 1.24 -5.25 -3.59
C PRO A 365 1.30 -4.95 -5.10
N PHE A 366 2.04 -3.93 -5.52
CA PHE A 366 2.28 -3.59 -6.93
C PHE A 366 3.58 -4.19 -7.49
N PHE A 367 4.32 -4.98 -6.71
CA PHE A 367 5.67 -5.43 -7.05
C PHE A 367 5.78 -6.18 -8.39
N PRO A 368 4.89 -7.13 -8.74
CA PRO A 368 4.93 -7.76 -10.06
C PRO A 368 4.89 -6.75 -11.21
N LEU A 369 4.00 -5.76 -11.13
CA LEU A 369 3.85 -4.72 -12.15
C LEU A 369 5.08 -3.81 -12.23
N ILE A 370 5.65 -3.44 -11.08
CA ILE A 370 6.87 -2.62 -11.00
C ILE A 370 8.08 -3.38 -11.55
N SER A 371 8.19 -4.67 -11.23
CA SER A 371 9.25 -5.55 -11.73
C SER A 371 9.18 -5.68 -13.25
N LEU A 372 7.97 -5.83 -13.80
CA LEU A 372 7.74 -5.87 -15.24
C LEU A 372 8.11 -4.55 -15.91
N TYR A 373 7.64 -3.41 -15.38
CA TYR A 373 7.99 -2.09 -15.89
C TYR A 373 9.50 -1.88 -15.94
N ASN A 374 10.20 -2.13 -14.83
CA ASN A 374 11.65 -2.00 -14.78
C ASN A 374 12.36 -2.94 -15.76
N LYS A 375 11.84 -4.16 -16.00
CA LYS A 375 12.42 -5.07 -16.99
C LYS A 375 12.26 -4.53 -18.42
N VAL A 376 11.09 -3.99 -18.75
CA VAL A 376 10.79 -3.42 -20.07
C VAL A 376 11.65 -2.19 -20.33
N THR A 377 11.65 -1.22 -19.41
CA THR A 377 12.47 0.00 -19.54
C THR A 377 13.97 -0.32 -19.63
N ASN A 378 14.45 -1.32 -18.87
CA ASN A 378 15.85 -1.77 -18.96
C ASN A 378 16.17 -2.50 -20.28
N ALA A 379 15.19 -3.14 -20.92
CA ALA A 379 15.38 -3.80 -22.21
C ALA A 379 15.41 -2.77 -23.34
N GLU A 380 14.52 -1.78 -23.30
CA GLU A 380 14.43 -0.67 -24.25
C GLU A 380 15.71 0.17 -24.25
N THR A 381 16.22 0.54 -23.06
CA THR A 381 17.49 1.28 -22.92
C THR A 381 18.71 0.51 -23.44
N ARG A 382 18.63 -0.82 -23.54
CA ARG A 382 19.68 -1.67 -24.11
C ARG A 382 19.51 -1.96 -25.59
N GLY A 383 18.49 -1.39 -26.24
CA GLY A 383 18.21 -1.57 -27.67
C GLY A 383 17.83 -3.01 -28.05
N ALA A 384 17.47 -3.85 -27.06
CA ALA A 384 17.03 -5.21 -27.33
C ALA A 384 15.56 -5.19 -27.72
N VAL A 385 15.24 -5.55 -28.97
CA VAL A 385 13.87 -5.88 -29.37
C VAL A 385 13.43 -7.04 -28.47
N LEU A 386 12.39 -6.83 -27.66
CA LEU A 386 11.83 -7.81 -26.74
C LEU A 386 11.21 -8.99 -27.51
N ASN A 387 12.04 -9.87 -28.07
CA ASN A 387 11.60 -11.10 -28.74
C ASN A 387 11.15 -12.18 -27.75
N SER A 388 11.26 -11.94 -26.44
CA SER A 388 10.70 -12.83 -25.41
C SER A 388 10.29 -12.05 -24.16
N LEU A 389 9.15 -11.35 -24.25
CA LEU A 389 8.33 -11.11 -23.06
C LEU A 389 7.91 -12.48 -22.48
N PRO A 390 7.78 -12.63 -21.15
CA PRO A 390 7.27 -13.88 -20.58
C PRO A 390 5.93 -14.23 -21.25
N LEU A 391 5.74 -15.49 -21.67
CA LEU A 391 4.49 -15.94 -22.29
C LEU A 391 3.25 -15.69 -21.41
N ASP A 392 3.43 -15.43 -20.11
CA ASP A 392 2.39 -15.17 -19.11
C ASP A 392 2.29 -13.69 -18.65
N LEU A 393 2.71 -12.72 -19.46
CA LEU A 393 2.62 -11.29 -19.10
C LEU A 393 1.19 -10.86 -18.73
N ILE A 394 0.22 -11.26 -19.56
CA ILE A 394 -1.20 -10.93 -19.37
C ILE A 394 -1.70 -11.51 -18.05
N ASN A 395 -1.36 -12.77 -17.77
CA ASN A 395 -1.74 -13.45 -16.53
C ASN A 395 -1.10 -12.80 -15.31
N THR A 396 0.20 -12.46 -15.40
CA THR A 396 0.95 -11.81 -14.32
C THR A 396 0.31 -10.47 -13.92
N VAL A 397 -0.01 -9.64 -14.91
CA VAL A 397 -0.62 -8.32 -14.69
C VAL A 397 -2.06 -8.47 -14.21
N THR A 398 -2.83 -9.39 -14.80
CA THR A 398 -4.20 -9.69 -14.35
C THR A 398 -4.23 -10.12 -12.89
N TRP A 399 -3.39 -11.08 -12.49
CA TRP A 399 -3.30 -11.56 -11.10
C TRP A 399 -2.82 -10.48 -10.13
N ASN A 400 -1.92 -9.59 -10.57
CA ASN A 400 -1.52 -8.43 -9.76
C ASN A 400 -2.70 -7.48 -9.53
N LEU A 401 -3.43 -7.11 -10.58
CA LEU A 401 -4.59 -6.21 -10.46
C LEU A 401 -5.73 -6.85 -9.66
N GLN A 402 -5.96 -8.16 -9.80
CA GLN A 402 -6.90 -8.93 -8.99
C GLN A 402 -6.57 -8.82 -7.50
N TRP A 403 -5.29 -8.98 -7.15
CA TRP A 403 -4.82 -8.87 -5.77
C TRP A 403 -4.99 -7.47 -5.21
N VAL A 404 -4.57 -6.45 -5.97
CA VAL A 404 -4.73 -5.05 -5.55
C VAL A 404 -6.21 -4.70 -5.34
N LEU A 405 -7.10 -5.19 -6.21
CA LEU A 405 -8.55 -4.96 -6.07
C LEU A 405 -9.08 -5.57 -4.77
N LEU A 406 -8.72 -6.82 -4.46
CA LEU A 406 -9.11 -7.49 -3.21
C LEU A 406 -8.64 -6.69 -1.97
N LEU A 407 -7.41 -6.19 -2.00
CA LEU A 407 -6.86 -5.42 -0.90
C LEU A 407 -7.50 -4.05 -0.74
N GLU A 408 -7.76 -3.33 -1.83
CA GLU A 408 -8.45 -2.03 -1.74
C GLU A 408 -9.89 -2.18 -1.24
N THR A 409 -10.60 -3.25 -1.62
CA THR A 409 -11.99 -3.45 -1.19
C THR A 409 -12.12 -4.00 0.23
N TRP A 410 -11.32 -5.01 0.60
CA TRP A 410 -11.49 -5.70 1.88
C TRP A 410 -10.48 -5.25 2.95
N ARG A 411 -9.36 -4.65 2.56
CA ARG A 411 -8.23 -4.34 3.46
C ARG A 411 -7.61 -2.96 3.20
N SER A 412 -8.44 -1.96 2.90
CA SER A 412 -8.01 -0.60 2.55
C SER A 412 -7.02 0.03 3.54
N LYS A 413 -7.13 -0.30 4.84
CA LYS A 413 -6.24 0.19 5.91
C LYS A 413 -4.76 -0.10 5.68
N ILE A 414 -4.42 -1.24 5.08
CA ILE A 414 -3.01 -1.61 4.82
C ILE A 414 -2.43 -0.66 3.76
N LEU A 415 -3.23 -0.39 2.73
CA LEU A 415 -2.85 0.45 1.60
C LEU A 415 -2.97 1.96 1.92
N GLN A 416 -3.51 2.36 3.07
CA GLN A 416 -3.52 3.78 3.50
C GLN A 416 -2.11 4.33 3.74
N SER A 417 -1.15 3.46 4.05
CA SER A 417 0.25 3.86 4.20
C SER A 417 0.91 4.30 2.90
N ILE A 418 0.36 3.91 1.74
CA ILE A 418 0.88 4.24 0.42
C ILE A 418 0.11 5.47 -0.11
N PRO A 419 0.80 6.56 -0.50
CA PRO A 419 0.15 7.72 -1.09
C PRO A 419 -0.70 7.35 -2.31
N THR A 420 -1.90 7.94 -2.42
CA THR A 420 -2.82 7.69 -3.55
C THR A 420 -2.16 7.97 -4.90
N ALA A 421 -1.28 8.97 -4.97
CA ALA A 421 -0.48 9.29 -6.16
C ALA A 421 0.48 8.17 -6.55
N ALA A 422 1.12 7.50 -5.58
CA ALA A 422 1.99 6.36 -5.85
C ALA A 422 1.17 5.19 -6.43
N LYS A 423 -0.01 4.90 -5.87
CA LYS A 423 -0.90 3.84 -6.38
C LYS A 423 -1.32 4.11 -7.83
N LEU A 424 -1.70 5.36 -8.12
CA LEU A 424 -2.07 5.79 -9.46
C LEU A 424 -0.89 5.70 -10.44
N ALA A 425 0.31 6.12 -10.02
CA ALA A 425 1.53 5.97 -10.81
C ALA A 425 1.87 4.49 -11.08
N ARG A 426 1.64 3.59 -10.11
CA ARG A 426 1.81 2.14 -10.34
C ARG A 426 0.79 1.62 -11.34
N LEU A 427 -0.47 2.05 -11.30
CA LEU A 427 -1.45 1.68 -12.33
C LEU A 427 -1.09 2.23 -13.72
N MET A 428 -0.51 3.43 -13.81
CA MET A 428 -0.01 3.98 -15.07
C MET A 428 1.04 3.07 -15.72
N CYS A 429 1.79 2.29 -14.94
CA CYS A 429 2.76 1.32 -15.47
C CYS A 429 2.10 0.22 -16.32
N VAL A 430 0.79 -0.05 -16.19
CA VAL A 430 0.07 -0.98 -17.08
C VAL A 430 0.11 -0.49 -18.54
N PHE A 431 0.01 0.82 -18.75
CA PHE A 431 0.07 1.41 -20.09
C PHE A 431 1.51 1.53 -20.62
N LEU A 432 2.48 1.66 -19.72
CA LEU A 432 3.90 1.81 -20.08
C LEU A 432 4.66 0.48 -20.26
N THR A 433 4.07 -0.65 -19.87
CA THR A 433 4.75 -1.97 -19.93
C THR A 433 4.55 -2.71 -21.24
N GLY A 434 3.51 -2.38 -22.03
CA GLY A 434 3.25 -3.00 -23.31
C GLY A 434 2.31 -2.17 -24.17
N SER A 435 2.51 -2.21 -25.49
CA SER A 435 1.73 -1.45 -26.48
C SER A 435 0.24 -1.81 -26.47
N ASP A 436 -0.08 -3.09 -26.26
CA ASP A 436 -1.45 -3.62 -26.41
C ASP A 436 -1.99 -4.26 -25.12
N LEU A 437 -1.18 -4.29 -24.06
CA LEU A 437 -1.52 -4.99 -22.82
C LEU A 437 -2.79 -4.44 -22.16
N PHE A 438 -3.02 -3.13 -22.27
CA PHE A 438 -4.20 -2.49 -21.71
C PHE A 438 -5.50 -2.79 -22.47
N LEU A 439 -5.40 -3.25 -23.73
CA LEU A 439 -6.55 -3.64 -24.55
C LEU A 439 -7.11 -5.01 -24.16
N GLU A 440 -6.30 -5.83 -23.47
CA GLU A 440 -6.73 -7.14 -23.00
C GLU A 440 -7.91 -7.00 -22.03
N ALA A 441 -9.02 -7.67 -22.38
CA ALA A 441 -10.28 -7.59 -21.65
C ALA A 441 -10.15 -7.76 -20.12
N PRO A 442 -9.40 -8.73 -19.56
CA PRO A 442 -9.26 -8.85 -18.12
C PRO A 442 -8.54 -7.64 -17.50
N ILE A 443 -7.42 -7.22 -18.09
CA ILE A 443 -6.60 -6.12 -17.59
C ILE A 443 -7.37 -4.81 -17.62
N HIS A 444 -8.05 -4.53 -18.73
CA HIS A 444 -8.91 -3.35 -18.88
C HIS A 444 -10.00 -3.31 -17.79
N ARG A 445 -10.69 -4.43 -17.53
CA ARG A 445 -11.77 -4.50 -16.53
C ARG A 445 -11.27 -4.26 -15.11
N TYR A 446 -10.18 -4.90 -14.70
CA TYR A 446 -9.62 -4.73 -13.36
C TYR A 446 -9.04 -3.33 -13.17
N THR A 447 -8.39 -2.77 -14.19
CA THR A 447 -7.85 -1.41 -14.14
C THR A 447 -8.97 -0.37 -14.05
N ALA A 448 -10.07 -0.53 -14.78
CA ALA A 448 -11.26 0.31 -14.67
C ALA A 448 -11.91 0.24 -13.28
N ALA A 449 -12.01 -0.96 -12.69
CA ALA A 449 -12.54 -1.14 -11.34
C ALA A 449 -11.65 -0.51 -10.25
N LEU A 450 -10.33 -0.56 -10.41
CA LEU A 450 -9.40 0.11 -9.50
C LEU A 450 -9.45 1.63 -9.66
N LEU A 451 -9.55 2.11 -10.90
CA LEU A 451 -9.72 3.54 -11.19
C LEU A 451 -10.99 4.09 -10.54
N SER A 452 -12.12 3.38 -10.59
CA SER A 452 -13.35 3.83 -9.94
C SER A 452 -13.23 3.93 -8.42
N VAL A 453 -12.40 3.08 -7.79
CA VAL A 453 -12.09 3.17 -6.35
C VAL A 453 -11.24 4.42 -6.06
N TYR A 454 -10.24 4.71 -6.89
CA TYR A 454 -9.37 5.89 -6.70
C TYR A 454 -10.02 7.22 -7.09
N CYS A 455 -11.07 7.19 -7.90
CA CYS A 455 -11.88 8.35 -8.24
C CYS A 455 -12.99 8.66 -7.21
N GLN A 456 -13.07 7.93 -6.09
CA GLN A 456 -13.99 8.30 -5.01
C GLN A 456 -13.58 9.65 -4.38
N PRO A 457 -14.55 10.49 -3.92
CA PRO A 457 -14.26 11.82 -3.41
C PRO A 457 -13.17 11.87 -2.34
N LYS A 458 -13.19 10.92 -1.38
CA LYS A 458 -12.18 10.83 -0.32
C LYS A 458 -10.76 10.55 -0.85
N ALA A 459 -10.65 9.68 -1.85
CA ALA A 459 -9.38 9.34 -2.47
C ALA A 459 -8.85 10.51 -3.32
N LEU A 460 -9.73 11.15 -4.09
CA LEU A 460 -9.40 12.36 -4.86
C LEU A 460 -8.94 13.50 -3.96
N ASP A 461 -9.60 13.74 -2.82
CA ASP A 461 -9.18 14.79 -1.88
C ASP A 461 -7.79 14.53 -1.31
N SER A 462 -7.43 13.25 -1.06
CA SER A 462 -6.09 12.86 -0.57
C SER A 462 -4.98 12.87 -1.63
N LEU A 463 -5.32 12.99 -2.92
CA LEU A 463 -4.36 12.84 -4.02
C LEU A 463 -3.39 14.03 -4.09
N ASN A 464 -2.10 13.79 -3.89
CA ASN A 464 -1.05 14.81 -4.01
C ASN A 464 0.03 14.35 -5.00
N LEU A 465 0.13 15.01 -6.14
CA LEU A 465 1.07 14.68 -7.22
C LEU A 465 2.42 15.39 -7.09
N ASP A 466 2.50 16.44 -6.26
CA ASP A 466 3.73 17.24 -6.07
C ASP A 466 4.66 16.64 -5.00
N ALA A 467 4.21 15.63 -4.27
CA ALA A 467 5.02 14.93 -3.27
C ALA A 467 6.00 13.95 -3.94
N PRO A 468 7.24 13.80 -3.41
CA PRO A 468 8.18 12.81 -3.92
C PRO A 468 7.63 11.40 -3.73
N LEU A 469 7.53 10.65 -4.82
CA LEU A 469 7.00 9.29 -4.83
C LEU A 469 8.14 8.26 -4.76
N PRO A 470 8.06 7.24 -3.89
CA PRO A 470 9.09 6.20 -3.82
C PRO A 470 9.28 5.48 -5.16
N GLY A 471 10.53 5.45 -5.65
CA GLY A 471 10.89 4.77 -6.89
C GLY A 471 10.66 5.57 -8.18
N LEU A 472 10.26 6.84 -8.10
CA LEU A 472 10.12 7.75 -9.25
C LEU A 472 11.00 8.99 -9.03
N ALA A 473 11.63 9.49 -10.09
CA ALA A 473 12.41 10.73 -10.04
C ALA A 473 11.48 11.94 -9.87
N SER A 474 10.46 12.04 -10.72
CA SER A 474 9.36 12.98 -10.57
C SER A 474 8.07 12.39 -11.16
N PHE A 475 6.90 12.85 -10.68
CA PHE A 475 5.63 12.50 -11.31
C PHE A 475 5.50 13.10 -12.71
N HIS A 476 6.14 14.26 -12.95
CA HIS A 476 6.12 14.93 -14.24
C HIS A 476 6.76 14.07 -15.33
N ASP A 477 7.96 13.50 -15.09
CA ASP A 477 8.65 12.64 -16.06
C ASP A 477 7.81 11.40 -16.41
N LEU A 478 7.18 10.78 -15.40
CA LEU A 478 6.25 9.67 -15.61
C LEU A 478 5.06 10.09 -16.49
N TYR A 479 4.53 11.30 -16.26
CA TYR A 479 3.40 11.82 -17.03
C TYR A 479 3.80 12.11 -18.48
N ILE A 480 4.99 12.64 -18.75
CA ILE A 480 5.48 12.82 -20.12
C ILE A 480 5.59 11.48 -20.84
N ASN A 481 6.20 10.46 -20.22
CA ASN A 481 6.26 9.11 -20.81
C ASN A 481 4.85 8.55 -21.11
N LEU A 482 3.87 8.85 -20.24
CA LEU A 482 2.47 8.46 -20.43
C LEU A 482 1.84 9.19 -21.63
N LEU A 483 2.12 10.48 -21.81
CA LEU A 483 1.63 11.26 -22.95
C LEU A 483 2.21 10.77 -24.27
N GLU A 484 3.51 10.48 -24.31
CA GLU A 484 4.19 9.92 -25.49
C GLU A 484 3.61 8.56 -25.86
N GLN A 485 3.41 7.69 -24.86
CA GLN A 485 2.78 6.39 -25.07
C GLN A 485 1.32 6.52 -25.54
N PHE A 486 0.59 7.51 -25.03
CA PHE A 486 -0.78 7.78 -25.48
C PHE A 486 -0.80 8.24 -26.95
N GLU A 487 0.13 9.11 -27.35
CA GLU A 487 0.25 9.57 -28.74
C GLU A 487 0.59 8.41 -29.68
N GLY A 488 1.44 7.47 -29.24
CA GLY A 488 1.88 6.33 -30.05
C GLY A 488 0.85 5.21 -30.17
N VAL A 489 0.21 4.79 -29.07
CA VAL A 489 -0.54 3.52 -29.00
C VAL A 489 -1.89 3.61 -28.27
N SER A 490 -2.45 4.79 -28.03
CA SER A 490 -3.71 4.88 -27.26
C SER A 490 -4.92 4.26 -27.94
N PHE A 491 -4.93 4.19 -29.28
CA PHE A 491 -6.10 3.81 -30.08
C PHE A 491 -7.40 4.56 -29.72
N GLY A 492 -7.30 5.72 -29.07
CA GLY A 492 -8.46 6.47 -28.55
C GLY A 492 -9.20 5.80 -27.40
N ASP A 493 -8.54 4.93 -26.64
CA ASP A 493 -9.15 4.21 -25.53
C ASP A 493 -9.59 5.16 -24.39
N PRO A 494 -10.87 5.12 -23.95
CA PRO A 494 -11.37 5.99 -22.91
C PRO A 494 -10.77 5.74 -21.53
N LEU A 495 -10.41 4.50 -21.19
CA LEU A 495 -9.80 4.20 -19.89
C LEU A 495 -8.43 4.87 -19.81
N PHE A 496 -7.60 4.69 -20.83
CA PHE A 496 -6.32 5.37 -20.95
C PHE A 496 -6.51 6.90 -20.95
N GLY A 497 -7.49 7.41 -21.71
CA GLY A 497 -7.83 8.83 -21.71
C GLY A 497 -8.15 9.39 -20.31
N VAL A 498 -8.84 8.64 -19.45
CA VAL A 498 -9.14 9.08 -18.07
C VAL A 498 -7.87 9.18 -17.23
N PHE A 499 -6.89 8.28 -17.39
CA PHE A 499 -5.59 8.38 -16.71
C PHE A 499 -4.79 9.61 -17.17
N VAL A 500 -4.92 10.01 -18.43
CA VAL A 500 -4.31 11.25 -18.95
C VAL A 500 -5.00 12.50 -18.40
N LEU A 501 -6.33 12.47 -18.26
CA LEU A 501 -7.13 13.62 -17.80
C LEU A 501 -7.05 13.85 -16.29
N LEU A 502 -6.95 12.80 -15.48
CA LEU A 502 -7.02 12.89 -14.02
C LEU A 502 -5.97 13.85 -13.39
N PRO A 503 -4.70 13.89 -13.84
CA PRO A 503 -3.69 14.85 -13.37
C PRO A 503 -3.91 16.30 -13.80
N LEU A 504 -4.84 16.59 -14.72
CA LEU A 504 -5.06 17.93 -15.29
C LEU A 504 -6.01 18.81 -14.47
N GLN A 505 -6.43 18.36 -13.28
CA GLN A 505 -7.26 19.16 -12.36
C GLN A 505 -6.54 20.44 -11.95
N LYS A 506 -7.30 21.49 -11.64
CA LYS A 506 -6.75 22.82 -11.32
C LYS A 506 -5.82 22.81 -10.11
N ARG A 507 -6.06 21.92 -9.15
CA ARG A 507 -5.25 21.77 -7.92
C ARG A 507 -3.80 21.39 -8.20
N PHE A 508 -3.52 20.69 -9.30
CA PHE A 508 -2.19 20.19 -9.60
C PHE A 508 -1.36 21.20 -10.41
N SER A 509 -0.05 20.96 -10.45
CA SER A 509 0.93 21.77 -11.15
C SER A 509 0.47 22.17 -12.56
N VAL A 510 0.62 23.46 -12.88
CA VAL A 510 0.29 24.03 -14.19
C VAL A 510 1.15 23.42 -15.30
N HIS A 511 2.35 22.94 -14.97
CA HIS A 511 3.26 22.31 -15.94
C HIS A 511 2.65 21.10 -16.64
N LEU A 512 1.84 20.29 -15.95
CA LEU A 512 1.17 19.12 -16.56
C LEU A 512 0.20 19.56 -17.67
N ARG A 513 -0.53 20.66 -17.45
CA ARG A 513 -1.45 21.24 -18.45
C ARG A 513 -0.70 21.93 -19.58
N LEU A 514 0.41 22.60 -19.28
CA LEU A 514 1.27 23.20 -20.31
C LEU A 514 1.86 22.14 -21.25
N SER A 515 2.28 20.98 -20.74
CA SER A 515 2.80 19.90 -21.59
C SER A 515 1.74 19.36 -22.56
N VAL A 516 0.49 19.20 -22.12
CA VAL A 516 -0.62 18.75 -22.99
C VAL A 516 -0.97 19.77 -24.08
N PHE A 517 -1.13 21.05 -23.70
CA PHE A 517 -1.58 22.08 -24.63
C PHE A 517 -0.46 22.76 -25.42
N GLY A 518 0.78 22.64 -24.96
CA GLY A 518 1.97 23.21 -25.58
C GLY A 518 2.70 22.22 -26.47
N GLU A 519 3.09 21.07 -25.92
CA GLU A 519 3.99 20.11 -26.57
C GLU A 519 3.23 18.98 -27.25
N HIS A 520 2.27 18.36 -26.56
CA HIS A 520 1.56 17.16 -27.01
C HIS A 520 0.15 17.45 -27.58
N THR A 521 -0.01 18.51 -28.38
CA THR A 521 -1.34 18.91 -28.89
C THR A 521 -2.06 17.85 -29.74
N ASN A 522 -1.33 16.88 -30.31
CA ASN A 522 -1.88 15.79 -31.10
C ASN A 522 -2.80 14.86 -30.28
N ILE A 523 -2.55 14.71 -28.97
CA ILE A 523 -3.33 13.82 -28.10
C ILE A 523 -4.79 14.27 -28.00
N LEU A 524 -5.05 15.57 -28.17
CA LEU A 524 -6.40 16.15 -28.09
C LEU A 524 -7.36 15.55 -29.12
N ARG A 525 -6.84 14.96 -30.21
CA ARG A 525 -7.65 14.28 -31.23
C ARG A 525 -8.10 12.88 -30.81
N ALA A 526 -7.32 12.23 -29.95
CA ALA A 526 -7.56 10.86 -29.50
C ALA A 526 -8.22 10.79 -28.10
N LEU A 527 -8.30 11.90 -27.36
CA LEU A 527 -8.91 11.98 -26.01
C LEU A 527 -10.45 12.03 -26.02
N GLY A 528 -11.08 11.05 -26.67
CA GLY A 528 -12.53 10.95 -26.87
C GLY A 528 -13.35 10.49 -25.66
N VAL A 529 -12.94 10.80 -24.43
CA VAL A 529 -13.66 10.37 -23.22
C VAL A 529 -14.98 11.13 -23.09
N PRO A 530 -16.14 10.46 -23.13
CA PRO A 530 -17.45 11.13 -23.03
C PRO A 530 -17.72 11.65 -21.61
N LEU A 531 -18.38 12.81 -21.52
CA LEU A 531 -18.68 13.51 -20.26
C LEU A 531 -19.46 12.63 -19.26
N GLN A 532 -20.44 11.85 -19.74
CA GLN A 532 -21.26 10.99 -18.86
C GLN A 532 -20.53 9.74 -18.35
N GLN A 533 -19.30 9.49 -18.79
CA GLN A 533 -18.48 8.37 -18.34
C GLN A 533 -17.26 8.85 -17.54
N PHE A 534 -17.05 10.16 -17.43
CA PHE A 534 -15.91 10.71 -16.72
C PHE A 534 -16.14 10.69 -15.21
N PRO A 535 -15.29 10.01 -14.42
CA PRO A 535 -15.56 9.75 -13.00
C PRO A 535 -15.22 10.93 -12.07
N VAL A 536 -14.57 11.98 -12.59
CA VAL A 536 -14.17 13.15 -11.79
C VAL A 536 -15.12 14.32 -12.06
N PRO A 537 -15.63 15.02 -11.03
CA PRO A 537 -16.48 16.19 -11.23
C PRO A 537 -15.74 17.30 -12.01
N LEU A 538 -16.42 17.88 -13.01
CA LEU A 538 -15.84 18.92 -13.88
C LEU A 538 -15.48 20.20 -13.12
N GLU A 539 -16.14 20.44 -11.99
CA GLU A 539 -15.90 21.59 -11.11
C GLU A 539 -14.46 21.62 -10.59
N ARG A 540 -13.82 20.45 -10.42
CA ARG A 540 -12.41 20.33 -9.99
C ARG A 540 -11.41 20.81 -11.06
N TYR A 541 -11.86 20.95 -12.31
CA TYR A 541 -11.06 21.46 -13.42
C TYR A 541 -11.29 22.94 -13.66
N THR A 542 -12.51 23.43 -13.46
CA THR A 542 -12.90 24.82 -13.77
C THR A 542 -12.77 25.78 -12.59
N SER A 543 -12.75 25.27 -11.36
CA SER A 543 -12.68 26.09 -10.15
C SER A 543 -11.43 25.77 -9.32
N PRO A 544 -10.62 26.77 -8.93
CA PRO A 544 -10.68 28.21 -9.27
C PRO A 544 -10.39 28.51 -10.76
N PRO A 545 -10.69 29.73 -11.26
CA PRO A 545 -10.34 30.15 -12.61
C PRO A 545 -8.82 30.11 -12.85
N GLU A 546 -8.41 30.00 -14.11
CA GLU A 546 -6.99 29.90 -14.47
C GLU A 546 -6.27 31.25 -14.45
N ASP A 547 -5.15 31.32 -13.71
CA ASP A 547 -4.35 32.56 -13.56
C ASP A 547 -3.20 32.65 -14.57
N ASN A 548 -2.74 31.52 -15.11
CA ASN A 548 -1.57 31.49 -16.00
C ASN A 548 -1.95 31.97 -17.42
N LEU A 549 -1.40 33.11 -17.82
CA LEU A 549 -1.62 33.73 -19.13
C LEU A 549 -1.19 32.85 -20.31
N ASP A 550 -0.08 32.13 -20.20
CA ASP A 550 0.43 31.34 -21.31
C ASP A 550 -0.46 30.13 -21.58
N LEU A 551 -0.96 29.49 -20.53
CA LEU A 551 -1.94 28.41 -20.65
C LEU A 551 -3.27 28.92 -21.23
N LEU A 552 -3.76 30.09 -20.81
CA LEU A 552 -4.95 30.72 -21.38
C LEU A 552 -4.79 31.04 -22.87
N ARG A 553 -3.60 31.53 -23.28
CA ARG A 553 -3.26 31.74 -24.70
C ARG A 553 -3.27 30.44 -25.48
N LEU A 554 -2.78 29.35 -24.90
CA LEU A 554 -2.80 28.02 -25.51
C LEU A 554 -4.22 27.46 -25.63
N TYR A 555 -5.07 27.58 -24.60
CA TYR A 555 -6.49 27.23 -24.68
C TYR A 555 -7.19 27.99 -25.80
N PHE A 556 -7.01 29.31 -25.86
CA PHE A 556 -7.60 30.13 -26.92
C PHE A 556 -7.08 29.72 -28.30
N ARG A 557 -5.77 29.54 -28.46
CA ARG A 557 -5.15 29.12 -29.72
C ARG A 557 -5.68 27.76 -30.19
N THR A 558 -5.77 26.77 -29.31
CA THR A 558 -6.21 25.41 -29.66
C THR A 558 -7.69 25.35 -30.02
N LEU A 559 -8.53 26.19 -29.42
CA LEU A 559 -9.93 26.38 -29.80
C LEU A 559 -10.07 27.05 -31.17
N VAL A 560 -9.40 28.19 -31.39
CA VAL A 560 -9.50 28.97 -32.64
C VAL A 560 -8.91 28.22 -33.84
N THR A 561 -7.83 27.46 -33.65
CA THR A 561 -7.22 26.64 -34.71
C THR A 561 -8.02 25.36 -35.00
N GLY A 562 -9.06 25.06 -34.20
CA GLY A 562 -9.86 23.84 -34.33
C GLY A 562 -9.09 22.56 -34.01
N ALA A 563 -7.96 22.66 -33.30
CA ALA A 563 -7.21 21.53 -32.77
C ALA A 563 -7.98 20.86 -31.62
N LEU A 564 -8.65 21.66 -30.79
CA LEU A 564 -9.56 21.20 -29.75
C LEU A 564 -11.01 21.30 -30.22
N ARG A 565 -11.71 20.17 -30.30
CA ARG A 565 -13.12 20.09 -30.71
C ARG A 565 -13.92 19.28 -29.70
N HIS A 566 -15.18 19.64 -29.51
CA HIS A 566 -16.09 18.90 -28.64
C HIS A 566 -16.23 17.42 -29.05
N THR A 567 -16.21 17.12 -30.35
CA THR A 567 -16.32 15.74 -30.87
C THR A 567 -15.11 14.87 -30.58
N TRP A 568 -13.93 15.46 -30.34
CA TRP A 568 -12.68 14.73 -30.15
C TRP A 568 -12.22 14.72 -28.70
N CYS A 569 -12.42 15.81 -27.96
CA CYS A 569 -12.09 15.88 -26.54
C CYS A 569 -13.12 16.74 -25.80
N PRO A 570 -14.28 16.17 -25.43
CA PRO A 570 -15.36 16.96 -24.84
C PRO A 570 -14.98 17.48 -23.45
N VAL A 571 -14.27 16.69 -22.61
CA VAL A 571 -13.88 17.12 -21.25
C VAL A 571 -13.00 18.38 -21.29
N LEU A 572 -11.89 18.35 -22.04
CA LEU A 572 -10.98 19.49 -22.11
C LEU A 572 -11.58 20.66 -22.89
N TYR A 573 -12.48 20.41 -23.85
CA TYR A 573 -13.21 21.46 -24.54
C TYR A 573 -14.04 22.30 -23.55
N VAL A 574 -14.82 21.66 -22.67
CA VAL A 574 -15.60 22.34 -21.64
C VAL A 574 -14.70 23.14 -20.70
N VAL A 575 -13.60 22.54 -20.25
CA VAL A 575 -12.64 23.18 -19.35
C VAL A 575 -12.00 24.43 -19.99
N ALA A 576 -11.56 24.32 -21.25
CA ALA A 576 -10.97 25.43 -21.98
C ALA A 576 -11.97 26.57 -22.21
N VAL A 577 -13.21 26.25 -22.61
CA VAL A 577 -14.28 27.24 -22.81
C VAL A 577 -14.61 27.96 -21.50
N ALA A 578 -14.73 27.23 -20.39
CA ALA A 578 -15.02 27.81 -19.08
C ALA A 578 -13.92 28.78 -18.61
N HIS A 579 -12.65 28.39 -18.73
CA HIS A 579 -11.52 29.24 -18.34
C HIS A 579 -11.35 30.45 -19.24
N VAL A 580 -11.49 30.29 -20.56
CA VAL A 580 -11.42 31.42 -21.50
C VAL A 580 -12.59 32.38 -21.29
N ASN A 581 -13.81 31.89 -21.07
CA ASN A 581 -14.95 32.75 -20.75
C ASN A 581 -14.74 33.53 -19.45
N SER A 582 -14.28 32.83 -18.39
CA SER A 582 -13.99 33.45 -17.10
C SER A 582 -12.91 34.54 -17.24
N PHE A 583 -11.83 34.27 -17.98
CA PHE A 583 -10.75 35.24 -18.21
C PHE A 583 -11.18 36.45 -19.05
N ILE A 584 -11.95 36.23 -20.12
CA ILE A 584 -12.44 37.29 -21.01
C ILE A 584 -13.33 38.28 -20.25
N PHE A 585 -14.16 37.78 -19.33
CA PHE A 585 -15.13 38.57 -18.57
C PHE A 585 -14.71 38.86 -17.12
N SER A 586 -13.50 38.49 -16.71
CA SER A 586 -12.99 38.80 -15.37
C SER A 586 -12.86 40.32 -15.18
N GLN A 587 -13.31 40.83 -14.03
CA GLN A 587 -13.26 42.26 -13.68
C GLN A 587 -12.09 42.62 -12.76
N GLU A 588 -11.13 41.69 -12.57
CA GLU A 588 -9.98 41.91 -11.70
C GLU A 588 -9.00 42.92 -12.31
N SER A 589 -8.48 43.81 -11.46
CA SER A 589 -7.45 44.79 -11.80
C SER A 589 -6.09 44.11 -11.91
N THR A 590 -5.72 43.71 -13.13
CA THR A 590 -4.52 42.92 -13.41
C THR A 590 -3.49 43.73 -14.20
N ALA A 591 -2.24 43.24 -14.29
CA ALA A 591 -1.13 43.93 -14.97
C ALA A 591 -1.48 44.30 -16.42
N GLN A 592 -0.91 45.40 -16.96
CA GLN A 592 -1.25 45.94 -18.29
C GLN A 592 -1.21 44.90 -19.42
N GLU A 593 -0.29 43.93 -19.35
CA GLU A 593 -0.16 42.84 -20.33
C GLU A 593 -1.35 41.85 -20.29
N THR A 594 -1.85 41.52 -19.09
CA THR A 594 -3.02 40.63 -18.92
C THR A 594 -4.28 41.28 -19.50
N ASP A 595 -4.44 42.59 -19.31
CA ASP A 595 -5.56 43.38 -19.82
C ASP A 595 -5.52 43.52 -21.34
N ALA A 596 -4.32 43.71 -21.91
CA ALA A 596 -4.12 43.72 -23.34
C ALA A 596 -4.45 42.35 -23.95
N ALA A 597 -4.00 41.26 -23.31
CA ALA A 597 -4.33 39.90 -23.74
C ALA A 597 -5.84 39.61 -23.66
N ARG A 598 -6.51 40.00 -22.58
CA ARG A 598 -7.97 39.87 -22.38
C ARG A 598 -8.75 40.55 -23.51
N LYS A 599 -8.44 41.83 -23.77
CA LYS A 599 -9.08 42.60 -24.86
C LYS A 599 -8.78 42.00 -26.23
N SER A 600 -7.55 41.56 -26.47
CA SER A 600 -7.16 40.91 -27.74
C SER A 600 -7.94 39.61 -27.97
N MET A 601 -8.08 38.75 -26.96
CA MET A 601 -8.85 37.51 -27.06
C MET A 601 -10.33 37.79 -27.29
N LEU A 602 -10.93 38.77 -26.59
CA LEU A 602 -12.32 39.14 -26.80
C LEU A 602 -12.57 39.65 -28.23
N ARG A 603 -11.68 40.51 -28.76
CA ARG A 603 -11.77 40.99 -30.15
C ARG A 603 -11.68 39.86 -31.16
N LYS A 604 -10.69 38.97 -30.99
CA LYS A 604 -10.52 37.79 -31.85
C LYS A 604 -11.71 36.85 -31.77
N THR A 605 -12.33 36.70 -30.60
CA THR A 605 -13.56 35.90 -30.42
C THR A 605 -14.74 36.50 -31.17
N TRP A 606 -14.87 37.84 -31.21
CA TRP A 606 -15.93 38.50 -31.97
C TRP A 606 -15.77 38.33 -33.49
N LEU A 607 -14.52 38.34 -33.97
CA LEU A 607 -14.12 38.17 -35.37
C LEU A 607 -14.03 36.70 -35.82
N LEU A 608 -14.37 35.74 -34.96
CA LEU A 608 -14.39 34.32 -35.33
C LEU A 608 -15.38 34.05 -36.46
N VAL A 609 -14.95 33.27 -37.45
CA VAL A 609 -15.78 32.77 -38.56
C VAL A 609 -16.67 31.60 -38.12
N ASP A 610 -16.24 30.85 -37.11
CA ASP A 610 -17.01 29.75 -36.52
C ASP A 610 -18.06 30.29 -35.54
N GLU A 611 -19.31 30.33 -36.01
CA GLU A 611 -20.45 30.86 -35.25
C GLU A 611 -20.82 29.99 -34.03
N ASP A 612 -20.53 28.68 -34.06
CA ASP A 612 -20.85 27.79 -32.94
C ASP A 612 -19.84 27.97 -31.80
N LEU A 613 -18.54 28.02 -32.12
CA LEU A 613 -17.51 28.34 -31.13
C LEU A 613 -17.69 29.73 -30.53
N LYS A 614 -18.07 30.71 -31.36
CA LYS A 614 -18.37 32.07 -30.91
C LYS A 614 -19.53 32.09 -29.90
N LYS A 615 -20.60 31.33 -30.17
CA LYS A 615 -21.70 31.16 -29.21
C LYS A 615 -21.22 30.52 -27.91
N HIS A 616 -20.44 29.44 -27.99
CA HIS A 616 -19.93 28.76 -26.79
C HIS A 616 -19.06 29.67 -25.91
N LEU A 617 -18.17 30.46 -26.51
CA LEU A 617 -17.28 31.35 -25.75
C LEU A 617 -17.97 32.58 -25.15
N LEU A 618 -18.97 33.16 -25.84
CA LEU A 618 -19.64 34.38 -25.38
C LEU A 618 -20.81 34.09 -24.42
N TYR A 619 -21.60 33.05 -24.72
CA TYR A 619 -22.84 32.74 -24.01
C TYR A 619 -22.69 31.68 -22.93
N TYR A 620 -21.49 31.19 -22.63
CA TYR A 620 -21.26 30.27 -21.51
C TYR A 620 -21.80 30.84 -20.19
N ARG A 621 -22.61 30.02 -19.49
CA ARG A 621 -23.26 30.34 -18.20
C ARG A 621 -22.67 29.56 -17.03
N LEU A 622 -22.88 28.24 -17.02
CA LEU A 622 -22.52 27.36 -15.90
C LEU A 622 -22.24 25.96 -16.42
N LEU A 623 -21.42 25.20 -15.69
CA LEU A 623 -21.28 23.77 -15.92
C LEU A 623 -22.59 23.04 -15.68
N ASN A 624 -22.92 22.12 -16.58
CA ASN A 624 -24.08 21.25 -16.44
C ASN A 624 -23.74 19.88 -17.06
N ALA A 625 -23.47 18.90 -16.19
CA ALA A 625 -23.10 17.54 -16.59
C ALA A 625 -24.23 16.78 -17.32
N GLU A 626 -25.48 17.23 -17.21
CA GLU A 626 -26.65 16.61 -17.85
C GLU A 626 -26.84 17.10 -19.30
N SER A 627 -26.24 18.24 -19.65
CA SER A 627 -26.31 18.79 -21.01
C SER A 627 -25.38 18.02 -21.97
N PRO A 628 -25.74 17.90 -23.26
CA PRO A 628 -24.91 17.19 -24.24
C PRO A 628 -23.55 17.86 -24.51
N LEU A 629 -23.43 19.16 -24.20
CA LEU A 629 -22.21 19.95 -24.34
C LEU A 629 -21.41 20.04 -23.02
N GLY A 630 -21.98 19.64 -21.87
CA GLY A 630 -21.37 19.76 -20.55
C GLY A 630 -21.51 21.13 -19.88
N PHE A 631 -22.19 22.08 -20.51
CA PHE A 631 -22.47 23.41 -19.97
C PHE A 631 -23.74 24.02 -20.55
N ASP A 632 -24.33 24.93 -19.77
CA ASP A 632 -25.49 25.71 -20.17
C ASP A 632 -25.05 27.02 -20.86
N LEU A 633 -25.83 27.42 -21.85
CA LEU A 633 -25.68 28.69 -22.56
C LEU A 633 -26.75 29.68 -22.10
N TYR A 634 -26.40 30.96 -22.07
CA TYR A 634 -27.37 32.04 -21.97
C TYR A 634 -28.15 32.18 -23.28
N GLU A 635 -29.47 32.38 -23.19
CA GLU A 635 -30.29 32.73 -24.37
C GLU A 635 -29.98 34.15 -24.88
N GLN A 636 -29.64 35.07 -23.97
CA GLN A 636 -29.25 36.44 -24.25
C GLN A 636 -28.05 36.85 -23.39
N LEU A 637 -27.09 37.56 -23.99
CA LEU A 637 -25.88 38.01 -23.30
C LEU A 637 -26.25 38.95 -22.13
N PRO A 638 -25.73 38.72 -20.91
CA PRO A 638 -25.95 39.62 -19.79
C PRO A 638 -25.54 41.06 -20.12
N PRO A 639 -26.32 42.07 -19.68
CA PRO A 639 -26.14 43.47 -20.10
C PRO A 639 -24.76 44.04 -19.75
N MET A 640 -24.13 43.54 -18.67
CA MET A 640 -22.76 43.92 -18.30
C MET A 640 -21.71 43.40 -19.30
N ARG A 641 -21.83 42.13 -19.73
CA ARG A 641 -20.94 41.54 -20.74
C ARG A 641 -21.13 42.21 -22.10
N LEU A 642 -22.36 42.56 -22.45
CA LEU A 642 -22.69 43.24 -23.70
C LEU A 642 -22.11 44.67 -23.76
N LYS A 643 -22.22 45.44 -22.67
CA LYS A 643 -21.56 46.75 -22.55
C LYS A 643 -20.04 46.64 -22.67
N TYR A 644 -19.43 45.65 -22.01
CA TYR A 644 -17.99 45.43 -22.07
C TYR A 644 -17.52 45.08 -23.49
N LEU A 645 -18.25 44.20 -24.17
CA LEU A 645 -17.98 43.82 -25.56
C LEU A 645 -18.02 45.05 -26.47
N GLN A 646 -19.06 45.88 -26.36
CA GLN A 646 -19.19 47.12 -27.15
C GLN A 646 -18.03 48.09 -26.90
N VAL A 647 -17.61 48.30 -25.65
CA VAL A 647 -16.47 49.19 -25.33
C VAL A 647 -15.16 48.71 -25.96
N VAL A 648 -14.92 47.39 -25.99
CA VAL A 648 -13.67 46.81 -26.50
C VAL A 648 -13.64 46.78 -28.04
N THR A 649 -14.79 46.59 -28.70
CA THR A 649 -14.91 46.60 -30.16
C THR A 649 -15.05 48.02 -30.75
N GLN A 650 -15.68 48.96 -30.05
CA GLN A 650 -15.83 50.35 -30.54
C GLN A 650 -14.52 51.15 -30.51
N LYS A 651 -13.60 50.85 -29.57
CA LYS A 651 -12.27 51.49 -29.53
C LYS A 651 -11.46 51.31 -30.82
N GLU A 652 -11.75 50.28 -31.62
CA GLU A 652 -11.05 50.00 -32.88
C GLU A 652 -11.64 50.78 -34.07
N ILE A 653 -12.93 51.15 -34.03
CA ILE A 653 -13.54 52.01 -35.07
C ILE A 653 -12.92 53.41 -35.03
N THR A 654 -12.52 53.89 -33.85
CA THR A 654 -11.82 55.18 -33.69
C THR A 654 -10.31 55.10 -33.93
N GLU A 655 -9.66 53.94 -33.83
CA GLU A 655 -8.22 53.80 -34.08
C GLU A 655 -7.87 53.43 -35.55
N ASN A 656 -8.80 52.84 -36.30
CA ASN A 656 -8.58 52.42 -37.70
C ASN A 656 -9.13 53.40 -38.76
N THR A 657 -9.68 54.56 -38.39
CA THR A 657 -9.93 55.65 -39.35
C THR A 657 -8.62 56.38 -39.63
N PRO A 658 -8.02 56.29 -40.84
CA PRO A 658 -6.98 57.24 -41.20
C PRO A 658 -7.63 58.63 -41.18
N ALA A 659 -6.96 59.59 -40.54
CA ALA A 659 -7.34 60.99 -40.63
C ALA A 659 -7.35 61.38 -42.11
N ILE A 660 -8.55 61.49 -42.69
CA ILE A 660 -8.78 62.15 -43.95
C ILE A 660 -8.97 63.62 -43.61
N ASP A 661 -7.94 64.37 -43.94
CA ASP A 661 -7.85 65.81 -44.20
C ASP A 661 -9.04 66.71 -43.83
N SER A 662 -8.75 67.67 -42.95
CA SER A 662 -8.94 69.11 -43.23
C SER A 662 -8.09 69.96 -42.29
#